data_AF-A0A2S8BEG5-F1
#
_entry.id   AF-A0A2S8BEG5-F1
#
_cell.length_a   1.000
_cell.length_b   1.000
_cell.length_c   1.000
_cell.angle_alpha   90.00
_cell.angle_beta   90.00
_cell.angle_gamma   90.00
#
_symmetry.space_group_name_H-M   'P 1'
#
loop_
_entity.id
_entity.type
_entity.pdbx_description
1 polymer ?
#
loop_
_entity_poly.entity_id
_entity_poly.type
_entity_poly.pdbx_seq_one_letter_code
_entity_poly.pdbx_strand_id
1 'polypeptide(L)'
;MSKSTVHIRTGCRSRLGGGSGRPTAPAFVPADGDNPLATLIYTSGSTGAPKGAMYTTDMMTRIWQRPRGPSLDVGRPIPAIHLQYMPLSHVYGLEWLIATLAAGGIGYFAAKSDMSTLFDDIALVRPTGLNLVPRVCDMIYRRYRKELDQRSEDPRPTDEIADEVRSELREEFLGGRVISAMCGSAPLSKTVHAFMESMLDITVSDGYGSTETGGGIMRNGIIKRPPVTDYKLVDVPELEYFTTDKPHPRGELYLKSDMLIPGYYKHPELTAQIFDDDGYYKTGDIMAEIAPDHLVYLDRSNNVIKLSQGEFVAVSKLEATYSTSRYIRQIFLYGSSEQPFLLAVVVPNVDAVGGGDPHALIAESVQRIAAKSRLNSYEIPRDFLLEAEPFTRDNGLLSGVGKLLRPALKARYGDRLEAMYADIAAGQDDRLDQLRAAAGQRPTLDTVRDAAAATLGLADAAFDADAKFIDLGGDSLSAFSFATLLEGIFHIDVPVQTIVSPTATLASIAGYVDGERESASTRPTFASVHGRDAVQARAAELRLEKFIDADTLAAAGSLAPPADTVRTVLLTGANGYLGRFLCLEWLERLAPRGGTLICIVRGTDPVAARQRIEAAIDSGDDELSTHFRALADQHLEVLAGDLAAANLGLDTPTWQRLAGTVDLIVHAAAMVNHVLPYSQLFGPNVVGTAEILKLAISTRLKPVSYLSTVAVTALPDGGFVGEDVDVRTASPVRSLDSSYASGYATSKWAGEVLAAETHDRCGLPVAVFRSDMILAHSRYAGQLNLTDMFTRLILSLVATGIAPASFYQLDAHGNRQRAHYDGLPADFTAEAITTLGANSTTGFHTYNVLNTHDDGISLDTFVDWLIGNGQQIERIADYGDWLTRFSAALQALPDDERKNSVLPLLSAYARPAAPSGSHAPTDKFRAAVQHAGIGADHDVPHLTEALITKYVTDMRQLGLLGAATGPRADTKAPVSARN
;
A
#
# COMPACT_ATOMS: atom_id res chain seq x y z
N MET A 1 -31.52 -56.84 -6.83
CA MET A 1 -31.35 -57.93 -7.82
C MET A 1 -31.18 -57.26 -9.18
N SER A 2 -29.98 -57.16 -9.73
CA SER A 2 -29.36 -58.15 -10.63
C SER A 2 -27.83 -58.03 -10.55
N LYS A 3 -27.14 -59.17 -10.52
CA LYS A 3 -25.70 -59.31 -10.35
C LYS A 3 -24.98 -59.00 -11.66
N SER A 4 -24.08 -58.01 -11.66
CA SER A 4 -23.02 -57.90 -12.67
C SER A 4 -21.69 -58.33 -12.05
N THR A 5 -21.48 -59.65 -12.07
CA THR A 5 -20.22 -60.29 -11.72
C THR A 5 -19.20 -59.95 -12.81
N VAL A 6 -18.29 -59.01 -12.55
CA VAL A 6 -17.17 -58.72 -13.45
C VAL A 6 -16.28 -59.96 -13.51
N HIS A 7 -16.23 -60.60 -14.68
CA HIS A 7 -15.29 -61.68 -14.98
C HIS A 7 -13.85 -61.13 -14.88
N ILE A 8 -13.18 -61.39 -13.75
CA ILE A 8 -11.72 -61.33 -13.67
C ILE A 8 -11.20 -62.36 -14.69
N ARG A 9 -10.67 -61.85 -15.82
CA ARG A 9 -10.12 -62.66 -16.92
C ARG A 9 -9.23 -63.77 -16.36
N THR A 10 -9.63 -65.00 -16.66
CA THR A 10 -8.94 -66.28 -16.44
C THR A 10 -7.48 -66.32 -16.95
N GLY A 11 -7.03 -65.33 -17.73
CA GLY A 11 -5.65 -65.22 -18.22
C GLY A 11 -4.60 -64.77 -17.19
N CYS A 12 -4.99 -64.18 -16.05
CA CYS A 12 -4.02 -63.74 -15.04
C CYS A 12 -3.55 -64.90 -14.13
N ARG A 13 -4.45 -65.87 -13.85
CA ARG A 13 -4.10 -67.08 -13.06
C ARG A 13 -3.11 -68.00 -13.79
N SER A 14 -3.18 -68.11 -15.12
CA SER A 14 -2.25 -68.96 -15.89
C SER A 14 -0.84 -68.39 -15.98
N ARG A 15 -0.68 -67.05 -15.91
CA ARG A 15 0.64 -66.40 -15.88
C ARG A 15 1.28 -66.38 -14.49
N LEU A 16 0.48 -66.29 -13.43
CA LEU A 16 0.97 -66.38 -12.04
C LEU A 16 1.50 -67.78 -11.70
N GLY A 17 0.91 -68.86 -12.24
CA GLY A 17 1.39 -70.23 -12.05
C GLY A 17 2.74 -70.56 -12.70
N GLY A 18 3.17 -69.79 -13.71
CA GLY A 18 4.50 -69.94 -14.32
C GLY A 18 5.64 -69.30 -13.51
N GLY A 19 5.31 -68.36 -12.62
CA GLY A 19 6.27 -67.69 -11.74
C GLY A 19 6.61 -68.48 -10.48
N SER A 20 5.63 -69.22 -9.93
CA SER A 20 5.80 -70.00 -8.69
C SER A 20 6.77 -71.19 -8.79
N GLY A 21 7.13 -71.60 -10.01
CA GLY A 21 8.12 -72.66 -10.26
C GLY A 21 9.51 -72.14 -10.61
N ARG A 22 9.73 -70.82 -10.68
CA ARG A 22 11.05 -70.24 -10.94
C ARG A 22 11.80 -70.08 -9.61
N PRO A 23 13.10 -70.42 -9.54
CA PRO A 23 13.89 -70.13 -8.37
C PRO A 23 13.85 -68.63 -8.10
N THR A 24 13.71 -68.25 -6.83
CA THR A 24 13.74 -66.86 -6.38
C THR A 24 15.02 -66.21 -6.92
N ALA A 25 14.88 -65.11 -7.66
CA ALA A 25 16.04 -64.38 -8.15
C ALA A 25 16.92 -63.99 -6.94
N PRO A 26 18.24 -64.21 -7.01
CA PRO A 26 19.13 -63.82 -5.91
C PRO A 26 18.99 -62.31 -5.68
N ALA A 27 18.85 -61.92 -4.41
CA ALA A 27 18.80 -60.51 -4.05
C ALA A 27 20.13 -59.85 -4.39
N PHE A 28 20.08 -58.65 -5.00
CA PHE A 28 21.28 -57.84 -5.17
C PHE A 28 21.74 -57.36 -3.80
N VAL A 29 22.96 -57.74 -3.41
CA VAL A 29 23.63 -57.30 -2.19
C VAL A 29 24.81 -56.42 -2.61
N PRO A 30 24.79 -55.10 -2.36
CA PRO A 30 25.94 -54.24 -2.62
C PRO A 30 27.12 -54.67 -1.74
N ALA A 31 28.35 -54.36 -2.16
CA ALA A 31 29.53 -54.61 -1.34
C ALA A 31 29.46 -53.80 -0.03
N ASP A 32 30.10 -54.28 1.04
CA ASP A 32 30.11 -53.58 2.32
C ASP A 32 30.66 -52.15 2.17
N GLY A 33 29.83 -51.16 2.51
CA GLY A 33 30.13 -49.73 2.38
C GLY A 33 29.64 -49.06 1.09
N ASP A 34 29.16 -49.81 0.08
CA ASP A 34 28.58 -49.25 -1.14
C ASP A 34 27.12 -48.82 -0.92
N ASN A 35 26.78 -47.60 -1.37
CA ASN A 35 25.41 -47.10 -1.43
C ASN A 35 25.04 -46.71 -2.88
N PRO A 36 24.75 -47.69 -3.76
CA PRO A 36 24.58 -47.44 -5.17
C PRO A 36 23.34 -46.59 -5.47
N LEU A 37 23.36 -45.90 -6.61
CA LEU A 37 22.21 -45.19 -7.14
C LEU A 37 21.12 -46.20 -7.51
N ALA A 38 19.93 -46.07 -6.91
CA ALA A 38 18.78 -46.95 -7.16
C ALA A 38 17.80 -46.38 -8.18
N THR A 39 17.54 -45.08 -8.15
CA THR A 39 16.65 -44.43 -9.13
C THR A 39 16.95 -42.93 -9.27
N LEU A 40 16.44 -42.34 -10.35
CA LEU A 40 16.44 -40.90 -10.58
C LEU A 40 15.00 -40.41 -10.62
N ILE A 41 14.66 -39.45 -9.77
CA ILE A 41 13.36 -38.77 -9.82
C ILE A 41 13.59 -37.39 -10.44
N TYR A 42 13.07 -37.19 -11.65
CA TYR A 42 13.23 -35.91 -12.34
C TYR A 42 12.26 -34.87 -11.78
N THR A 43 12.81 -33.71 -11.40
CA THR A 43 12.08 -32.55 -10.88
C THR A 43 12.33 -31.34 -11.77
N SER A 44 11.29 -30.55 -12.01
CA SER A 44 11.33 -29.33 -12.83
C SER A 44 11.35 -28.08 -11.93
N GLY A 45 12.20 -28.06 -10.90
CA GLY A 45 12.32 -26.94 -9.95
C GLY A 45 12.60 -25.57 -10.60
N SER A 46 12.79 -24.52 -9.80
CA SER A 46 12.85 -23.07 -10.13
C SER A 46 13.61 -22.64 -11.41
N THR A 47 14.42 -23.51 -12.01
CA THR A 47 15.19 -23.26 -13.24
C THR A 47 14.53 -23.79 -14.54
N GLY A 48 13.34 -24.38 -14.48
CA GLY A 48 12.54 -24.78 -15.66
C GLY A 48 13.00 -26.03 -16.44
N ALA A 49 14.28 -26.40 -16.41
CA ALA A 49 14.80 -27.64 -17.02
C ALA A 49 14.71 -28.85 -16.05
N PRO A 50 14.34 -30.07 -16.52
CA PRO A 50 14.29 -31.27 -15.67
C PRO A 50 15.66 -31.66 -15.09
N LYS A 51 15.74 -31.85 -13.77
CA LYS A 51 16.94 -32.30 -13.03
C LYS A 51 16.70 -33.65 -12.40
N GLY A 52 17.60 -34.61 -12.57
CA GLY A 52 17.47 -35.95 -11.99
C GLY A 52 17.97 -36.00 -10.54
N ALA A 53 17.06 -35.97 -9.57
CA ALA A 53 17.38 -36.14 -8.16
C ALA A 53 17.83 -37.59 -7.90
N MET A 54 19.01 -37.76 -7.30
CA MET A 54 19.61 -39.08 -7.07
C MET A 54 19.00 -39.76 -5.84
N TYR A 55 18.43 -40.95 -6.01
CA TYR A 55 17.92 -41.77 -4.90
C TYR A 55 18.76 -43.03 -4.78
N THR A 56 19.44 -43.19 -3.64
CA THR A 56 20.32 -44.34 -3.39
C THR A 56 19.54 -45.56 -2.88
N THR A 57 20.18 -46.72 -2.88
CA THR A 57 19.59 -47.95 -2.34
C THR A 57 19.22 -47.81 -0.87
N ASP A 58 20.01 -47.12 -0.05
CA ASP A 58 19.67 -46.87 1.35
C ASP A 58 18.42 -45.99 1.49
N MET A 59 18.34 -44.89 0.72
CA MET A 59 17.14 -44.04 0.70
C MET A 59 15.89 -44.83 0.32
N MET A 60 15.97 -45.62 -0.74
CA MET A 60 14.84 -46.45 -1.17
C MET A 60 14.48 -47.49 -0.11
N THR A 61 15.47 -48.15 0.49
CA THR A 61 15.26 -49.15 1.56
C THR A 61 14.52 -48.52 2.75
N ARG A 62 14.92 -47.32 3.17
CA ARG A 62 14.24 -46.56 4.24
C ARG A 62 12.81 -46.19 3.87
N ILE A 63 12.53 -45.84 2.60
CA ILE A 63 11.15 -45.58 2.14
C ILE A 63 10.29 -46.85 2.24
N TRP A 64 10.83 -48.02 1.88
CA TRP A 64 10.13 -49.31 2.01
C TRP A 64 9.94 -49.78 3.45
N GLN A 65 10.87 -49.44 4.35
CA GLN A 65 10.82 -49.83 5.77
C GLN A 65 9.98 -48.88 6.64
N ARG A 66 9.62 -47.70 6.12
CA ARG A 66 8.79 -46.73 6.85
C ARG A 66 7.31 -47.12 6.80
N PRO A 67 6.65 -47.34 7.94
CA PRO A 67 5.20 -47.52 7.94
C PRO A 67 4.55 -46.20 7.51
N ARG A 68 3.88 -46.23 6.36
CA ARG A 68 3.00 -45.15 5.88
C ARG A 68 1.68 -45.80 5.48
N GLY A 69 0.57 -45.19 5.89
CA GLY A 69 -0.77 -45.69 5.59
C GLY A 69 -1.76 -45.48 6.73
N PRO A 70 -3.03 -45.89 6.53
CA PRO A 70 -4.12 -45.64 7.47
C PRO A 70 -3.82 -46.14 8.88
N SER A 71 -2.99 -47.18 9.01
CA SER A 71 -2.60 -47.73 10.31
C SER A 71 -1.85 -46.74 11.21
N LEU A 72 -1.05 -45.86 10.62
CA LEU A 72 -0.31 -44.83 11.37
C LEU A 72 -1.26 -43.71 11.83
N ASP A 73 -2.25 -43.40 11.00
CA ASP A 73 -3.20 -42.30 11.23
C ASP A 73 -4.25 -42.67 12.27
N VAL A 74 -4.67 -43.93 12.26
CA VAL A 74 -5.66 -44.48 13.18
C VAL A 74 -5.01 -45.13 14.41
N GLY A 75 -3.67 -45.26 14.43
CA GLY A 75 -2.92 -45.84 15.55
C GLY A 75 -3.15 -47.33 15.78
N ARG A 76 -3.67 -48.07 14.79
CA ARG A 76 -3.94 -49.52 14.85
C ARG A 76 -3.79 -50.15 13.46
N PRO A 77 -3.54 -51.46 13.33
CA PRO A 77 -3.44 -52.11 12.02
C PRO A 77 -4.74 -51.97 11.20
N ILE A 78 -4.64 -51.34 10.03
CA ILE A 78 -5.73 -51.17 9.07
C ILE A 78 -5.29 -51.71 7.70
N PRO A 79 -6.13 -52.48 6.99
CA PRO A 79 -5.85 -52.86 5.61
C PRO A 79 -5.68 -51.64 4.70
N ALA A 80 -4.52 -51.48 4.08
CA ALA A 80 -4.27 -50.40 3.12
C ALA A 80 -4.89 -50.76 1.76
N ILE A 81 -6.04 -50.15 1.43
CA ILE A 81 -6.69 -50.27 0.12
C ILE A 81 -6.70 -48.86 -0.47
N HIS A 82 -5.84 -48.62 -1.45
CA HIS A 82 -5.63 -47.28 -1.99
C HIS A 82 -5.87 -47.23 -3.50
N LEU A 83 -6.42 -46.11 -3.97
CA LEU A 83 -6.42 -45.77 -5.39
C LEU A 83 -5.11 -45.05 -5.75
N GLN A 84 -4.47 -45.50 -6.82
CA GLN A 84 -3.22 -45.03 -7.37
C GLN A 84 -3.52 -44.26 -8.65
N TYR A 85 -3.81 -42.96 -8.49
CA TYR A 85 -4.11 -42.06 -9.61
C TYR A 85 -2.97 -41.06 -9.89
N MET A 86 -2.01 -40.93 -8.95
CA MET A 86 -0.83 -40.09 -9.15
C MET A 86 0.25 -40.81 -9.98
N PRO A 87 0.97 -40.11 -10.86
CA PRO A 87 2.08 -40.69 -11.60
C PRO A 87 3.22 -41.17 -10.68
N LEU A 88 3.79 -42.34 -10.97
CA LEU A 88 4.96 -42.86 -10.24
C LEU A 88 6.24 -42.05 -10.45
N SER A 89 6.27 -41.20 -11.48
CA SER A 89 7.35 -40.22 -11.66
C SER A 89 7.33 -39.11 -10.61
N HIS A 90 6.24 -38.96 -9.86
CA HIS A 90 6.14 -38.02 -8.75
C HIS A 90 6.41 -38.74 -7.43
N VAL A 91 7.29 -38.18 -6.59
CA VAL A 91 7.69 -38.82 -5.32
C VAL A 91 6.48 -39.18 -4.46
N TYR A 92 5.48 -38.29 -4.34
CA TYR A 92 4.27 -38.56 -3.55
C TYR A 92 3.46 -39.75 -4.09
N GLY A 93 3.39 -39.95 -5.41
CA GLY A 93 2.71 -41.09 -6.02
C GLY A 93 3.48 -42.39 -5.82
N LEU A 94 4.80 -42.35 -5.98
CA LEU A 94 5.68 -43.49 -5.71
C LEU A 94 5.62 -43.93 -4.25
N GLU A 95 5.71 -42.98 -3.32
CA GLU A 95 5.64 -43.23 -1.88
C GLU A 95 4.28 -43.80 -1.47
N TRP A 96 3.19 -43.33 -2.07
CA TRP A 96 1.86 -43.84 -1.78
C TRP A 96 1.66 -45.29 -2.22
N LEU A 97 2.25 -45.68 -3.37
CA LEU A 97 2.27 -47.08 -3.80
C LEU A 97 3.13 -47.94 -2.89
N ILE A 98 4.35 -47.49 -2.56
CA ILE A 98 5.26 -48.23 -1.66
C ILE A 98 4.59 -48.42 -0.30
N ALA A 99 3.98 -47.38 0.26
CA ALA A 99 3.22 -47.44 1.51
C ALA A 99 2.14 -48.54 1.48
N THR A 100 1.37 -48.62 0.40
CA THR A 100 0.38 -49.69 0.22
C THR A 100 1.01 -51.08 0.21
N LEU A 101 2.05 -51.27 -0.60
CA LEU A 101 2.68 -52.58 -0.78
C LEU A 101 3.46 -53.04 0.47
N ALA A 102 4.19 -52.14 1.12
CA ALA A 102 4.92 -52.39 2.35
C ALA A 102 4.00 -52.77 3.51
N ALA A 103 2.77 -52.23 3.53
CA ALA A 103 1.73 -52.60 4.48
C ALA A 103 1.02 -53.92 4.15
N GLY A 104 1.40 -54.63 3.07
CA GLY A 104 0.70 -55.82 2.58
C GLY A 104 -0.70 -55.52 2.01
N GLY A 105 -0.92 -54.27 1.61
CA GLY A 105 -2.19 -53.77 1.09
C GLY A 105 -2.41 -54.01 -0.41
N ILE A 106 -3.47 -53.40 -0.94
CA ILE A 106 -3.87 -53.50 -2.36
C ILE A 106 -3.95 -52.10 -2.96
N GLY A 107 -3.12 -51.85 -3.98
CA GLY A 107 -3.17 -50.63 -4.79
C GLY A 107 -3.96 -50.85 -6.07
N TYR A 108 -5.06 -50.14 -6.26
CA TYR A 108 -5.84 -50.12 -7.49
C TYR A 108 -5.39 -48.93 -8.35
N PHE A 109 -5.06 -49.13 -9.61
CA PHE A 109 -4.74 -48.01 -10.50
C PHE A 109 -6.02 -47.41 -11.07
N ALA A 110 -6.05 -46.08 -11.22
CA ALA A 110 -7.12 -45.41 -11.93
C ALA A 110 -7.24 -45.96 -13.36
N ALA A 111 -8.47 -46.11 -13.87
CA ALA A 111 -8.72 -46.74 -15.16
C ALA A 111 -8.21 -45.89 -16.33
N LYS A 112 -8.13 -44.57 -16.14
CA LYS A 112 -7.62 -43.62 -17.13
C LYS A 112 -6.63 -42.63 -16.52
N SER A 113 -5.71 -42.16 -17.36
CA SER A 113 -4.69 -41.17 -17.01
C SER A 113 -5.20 -39.73 -16.92
N ASP A 114 -6.34 -39.43 -17.54
CA ASP A 114 -6.94 -38.09 -17.63
C ASP A 114 -7.81 -37.71 -16.42
N MET A 115 -7.87 -38.58 -15.40
CA MET A 115 -8.72 -38.45 -14.20
C MET A 115 -10.24 -38.42 -14.50
N SER A 116 -10.69 -38.72 -15.72
CA SER A 116 -12.10 -38.64 -16.08
C SER A 116 -12.95 -39.66 -15.32
N THR A 117 -12.35 -40.77 -14.90
CA THR A 117 -13.01 -41.85 -14.15
C THR A 117 -12.70 -41.80 -12.65
N LEU A 118 -12.01 -40.76 -12.16
CA LEU A 118 -11.46 -40.73 -10.80
C LEU A 118 -12.49 -41.12 -9.73
N PHE A 119 -13.67 -40.52 -9.76
CA PHE A 119 -14.70 -40.78 -8.75
C PHE A 119 -15.44 -42.10 -8.97
N ASP A 120 -15.64 -42.53 -10.21
CA ASP A 120 -16.17 -43.87 -10.51
C ASP A 120 -15.23 -44.95 -9.98
N ASP A 121 -13.92 -44.75 -10.17
CA ASP A 121 -12.87 -45.63 -9.67
C ASP A 121 -12.83 -45.63 -8.13
N ILE A 122 -12.97 -44.46 -7.48
CA ILE A 122 -13.07 -44.37 -6.01
C ILE A 122 -14.31 -45.13 -5.50
N ALA A 123 -15.48 -44.93 -6.11
CA ALA A 123 -16.72 -45.59 -5.70
C ALA A 123 -16.64 -47.12 -5.87
N LEU A 124 -15.94 -47.61 -6.90
CA LEU A 124 -15.70 -49.04 -7.12
C LEU A 124 -14.67 -49.64 -6.15
N VAL A 125 -13.55 -48.94 -5.94
CA VAL A 125 -12.44 -49.41 -5.11
C VAL A 125 -12.77 -49.31 -3.63
N ARG A 126 -13.56 -48.31 -3.24
CA ARG A 126 -13.94 -48.00 -1.86
C ARG A 126 -12.71 -47.94 -0.95
N PRO A 127 -11.78 -47.00 -1.17
CA PRO A 127 -10.49 -47.02 -0.51
C PRO A 127 -10.61 -46.85 1.02
N THR A 128 -9.61 -47.33 1.76
CA THR A 128 -9.49 -47.10 3.21
C THR A 128 -8.70 -45.84 3.55
N GLY A 129 -7.87 -45.37 2.61
CA GLY A 129 -7.12 -44.13 2.71
C GLY A 129 -7.20 -43.31 1.42
N LEU A 130 -7.36 -42.00 1.54
CA LEU A 130 -7.33 -41.06 0.41
C LEU A 130 -6.02 -40.26 0.42
N ASN A 131 -5.27 -40.35 -0.67
CA ASN A 131 -4.26 -39.36 -1.02
C ASN A 131 -4.94 -38.23 -1.78
N LEU A 132 -4.88 -37.02 -1.24
CA LEU A 132 -5.51 -35.83 -1.80
C LEU A 132 -4.43 -34.84 -2.25
N VAL A 133 -4.80 -34.05 -3.24
CA VAL A 133 -4.14 -32.80 -3.63
C VAL A 133 -5.23 -31.72 -3.68
N PRO A 134 -4.92 -30.42 -3.52
CA PRO A 134 -5.95 -29.38 -3.42
C PRO A 134 -6.97 -29.40 -4.57
N ARG A 135 -6.52 -29.70 -5.79
CA ARG A 135 -7.39 -29.85 -6.96
C ARG A 135 -8.49 -30.90 -6.79
N VAL A 136 -8.19 -32.03 -6.15
CA VAL A 136 -9.17 -33.10 -5.89
C VAL A 136 -10.16 -32.65 -4.81
N CYS A 137 -9.69 -31.96 -3.77
CA CYS A 137 -10.56 -31.35 -2.76
C CYS A 137 -11.54 -30.34 -3.39
N ASP A 138 -11.05 -29.50 -4.31
CA ASP A 138 -11.90 -28.54 -5.03
C ASP A 138 -12.95 -29.24 -5.91
N MET A 139 -12.58 -30.33 -6.58
CA MET A 139 -13.52 -31.11 -7.39
C MET A 139 -14.65 -31.70 -6.52
N ILE A 140 -14.31 -32.20 -5.34
CA ILE A 140 -15.26 -32.70 -4.34
C ILE A 140 -16.15 -31.56 -3.83
N TYR A 141 -15.58 -30.40 -3.49
CA TYR A 141 -16.34 -29.24 -3.03
C TYR A 141 -17.32 -28.72 -4.09
N ARG A 142 -16.89 -28.66 -5.36
CA ARG A 142 -17.75 -28.29 -6.49
C ARG A 142 -18.90 -29.28 -6.67
N ARG A 143 -18.63 -30.58 -6.51
CA ARG A 143 -19.66 -31.63 -6.56
C ARG A 143 -20.69 -31.44 -5.43
N TYR A 144 -20.23 -31.19 -4.21
CA TYR A 144 -21.08 -30.89 -3.05
C TYR A 144 -21.97 -29.67 -3.28
N ARG A 145 -21.43 -28.56 -3.77
CA ARG A 145 -22.20 -27.35 -4.10
C ARG A 145 -23.26 -27.62 -5.17
N LYS A 146 -22.90 -28.34 -6.24
CA LYS A 146 -23.83 -28.72 -7.30
C LYS A 146 -25.00 -29.56 -6.77
N GLU A 147 -24.75 -30.54 -5.91
CA GLU A 147 -25.81 -31.36 -5.31
C GLU A 147 -26.73 -30.55 -4.38
N LEU A 148 -26.18 -29.56 -3.67
CA LEU A 148 -26.97 -28.65 -2.86
C LEU A 148 -27.84 -27.71 -3.70
N ASP A 149 -27.29 -27.14 -4.77
CA ASP A 149 -28.06 -26.28 -5.67
C ASP A 149 -29.19 -27.08 -6.36
N GLN A 150 -28.97 -28.35 -6.65
CA GLN A 150 -30.02 -29.22 -7.20
C GLN A 150 -31.15 -29.55 -6.21
N ARG A 151 -30.89 -29.38 -4.91
CA ARG A 151 -31.86 -29.63 -3.82
C ARG A 151 -32.31 -28.33 -3.16
N SER A 152 -32.03 -27.17 -3.76
CA SER A 152 -32.34 -25.86 -3.18
C SER A 152 -33.84 -25.57 -3.06
N GLU A 153 -34.67 -26.30 -3.79
CA GLU A 153 -36.14 -26.18 -3.74
C GLU A 153 -36.79 -27.17 -2.74
N ASP A 154 -35.98 -27.99 -2.05
CA ASP A 154 -36.46 -28.90 -1.01
C ASP A 154 -36.88 -28.10 0.25
N PRO A 155 -38.10 -28.28 0.77
CA PRO A 155 -38.62 -27.51 1.90
C PRO A 155 -37.99 -27.87 3.26
N ARG A 156 -37.13 -28.90 3.32
CA ARG A 156 -36.39 -29.26 4.53
C ARG A 156 -35.34 -28.19 4.90
N PRO A 157 -34.94 -28.09 6.19
CA PRO A 157 -33.89 -27.17 6.60
C PRO A 157 -32.59 -27.39 5.81
N THR A 158 -31.95 -26.29 5.40
CA THR A 158 -30.72 -26.31 4.59
C THR A 158 -29.60 -27.14 5.22
N ASP A 159 -29.51 -27.14 6.56
CA ASP A 159 -28.50 -27.91 7.28
C ASP A 159 -28.75 -29.42 7.20
N GLU A 160 -30.02 -29.87 7.24
CA GLU A 160 -30.39 -31.28 7.07
C GLU A 160 -30.07 -31.78 5.66
N ILE A 161 -30.36 -30.97 4.64
CA ILE A 161 -30.03 -31.28 3.25
C ILE A 161 -28.50 -31.32 3.06
N ALA A 162 -27.78 -30.40 3.69
CA ALA A 162 -26.33 -30.35 3.64
C ALA A 162 -25.68 -31.57 4.32
N ASP A 163 -26.23 -32.06 5.43
CA ASP A 163 -25.79 -33.30 6.09
C ASP A 163 -26.08 -34.54 5.25
N GLU A 164 -27.27 -34.61 4.64
CA GLU A 164 -27.63 -35.71 3.73
C GLU A 164 -26.66 -35.79 2.54
N VAL A 165 -26.41 -34.66 1.85
CA VAL A 165 -25.47 -34.61 0.72
C VAL A 165 -24.04 -34.98 1.16
N ARG A 166 -23.59 -34.51 2.33
CA ARG A 166 -22.28 -34.92 2.89
C ARG A 166 -22.22 -36.44 3.09
N SER A 167 -23.26 -37.02 3.68
CA SER A 167 -23.34 -38.45 3.95
C SER A 167 -23.35 -39.28 2.67
N GLU A 168 -24.14 -38.88 1.67
CA GLU A 168 -24.16 -39.54 0.35
C GLU A 168 -22.80 -39.48 -0.34
N LEU A 169 -22.14 -38.32 -0.31
CA LEU A 169 -20.82 -38.19 -0.91
C LEU A 169 -19.79 -39.07 -0.19
N ARG A 170 -19.85 -39.16 1.13
CA ARG A 170 -18.95 -40.01 1.92
C ARG A 170 -19.20 -41.52 1.68
N GLU A 171 -20.46 -41.94 1.72
CA GLU A 171 -20.85 -43.36 1.66
C GLU A 171 -20.84 -43.93 0.24
N GLU A 172 -21.36 -43.17 -0.73
CA GLU A 172 -21.58 -43.65 -2.09
C GLU A 172 -20.50 -43.15 -3.06
N PHE A 173 -20.22 -41.84 -3.05
CA PHE A 173 -19.30 -41.23 -4.01
C PHE A 173 -17.82 -41.49 -3.67
N LEU A 174 -17.48 -41.55 -2.38
CA LEU A 174 -16.14 -41.88 -1.89
C LEU A 174 -16.02 -43.32 -1.38
N GLY A 175 -17.11 -44.08 -1.44
CA GLY A 175 -17.15 -45.53 -1.24
C GLY A 175 -17.25 -46.00 0.22
N GLY A 176 -17.46 -45.11 1.19
CA GLY A 176 -17.91 -45.45 2.55
C GLY A 176 -16.93 -46.28 3.38
N ARG A 177 -15.64 -46.31 3.03
CA ARG A 177 -14.59 -47.03 3.80
C ARG A 177 -13.40 -46.16 4.17
N VAL A 178 -13.44 -44.87 3.82
CA VAL A 178 -12.33 -43.95 4.06
C VAL A 178 -12.22 -43.68 5.56
N ILE A 179 -11.04 -43.96 6.11
CA ILE A 179 -10.76 -43.76 7.54
C ILE A 179 -9.44 -43.00 7.78
N SER A 180 -8.77 -42.61 6.70
CA SER A 180 -7.58 -41.77 6.70
C SER A 180 -7.59 -40.93 5.42
N ALA A 181 -7.21 -39.65 5.54
CA ALA A 181 -7.03 -38.77 4.41
C ALA A 181 -5.82 -37.87 4.65
N MET A 182 -5.02 -37.69 3.59
CA MET A 182 -3.86 -36.80 3.60
C MET A 182 -3.85 -35.94 2.35
N CYS A 183 -3.84 -34.63 2.53
CA CYS A 183 -3.57 -33.66 1.48
C CYS A 183 -2.08 -33.31 1.48
N GLY A 184 -1.47 -33.17 0.31
CA GLY A 184 -0.08 -32.76 0.19
C GLY A 184 0.23 -32.18 -1.18
N SER A 185 1.53 -31.98 -1.46
CA SER A 185 2.05 -31.33 -2.67
C SER A 185 1.80 -29.83 -2.77
N ALA A 186 0.69 -29.29 -2.25
CA ALA A 186 0.39 -27.85 -2.25
C ALA A 186 -0.50 -27.47 -1.05
N PRO A 187 -0.46 -26.20 -0.58
CA PRO A 187 -1.28 -25.76 0.54
C PRO A 187 -2.78 -25.81 0.20
N LEU A 188 -3.59 -26.18 1.20
CA LEU A 188 -5.05 -26.17 1.13
C LEU A 188 -5.60 -24.96 1.91
N SER A 189 -6.65 -24.30 1.40
CA SER A 189 -7.26 -23.19 2.15
C SER A 189 -7.95 -23.69 3.41
N LYS A 190 -7.96 -22.87 4.49
CA LYS A 190 -8.61 -23.22 5.77
C LYS A 190 -10.09 -23.61 5.59
N THR A 191 -10.80 -22.94 4.68
CA THR A 191 -12.21 -23.20 4.39
C THR A 191 -12.43 -24.55 3.72
N VAL A 192 -11.61 -24.89 2.71
CA VAL A 192 -11.74 -26.19 2.03
C VAL A 192 -11.26 -27.32 2.93
N HIS A 193 -10.23 -27.08 3.75
CA HIS A 193 -9.77 -28.04 4.76
C HIS A 193 -10.87 -28.39 5.77
N ALA A 194 -11.50 -27.38 6.39
CA ALA A 194 -12.62 -27.58 7.31
C ALA A 194 -13.82 -28.29 6.66
N PHE A 195 -14.13 -27.95 5.39
CA PHE A 195 -15.15 -28.65 4.62
C PHE A 195 -14.81 -30.13 4.41
N MET A 196 -13.58 -30.45 4.04
CA MET A 196 -13.16 -31.83 3.80
C MET A 196 -13.22 -32.68 5.07
N GLU A 197 -12.82 -32.12 6.22
CA GLU A 197 -12.97 -32.78 7.52
C GLU A 197 -14.44 -33.02 7.87
N SER A 198 -15.30 -32.01 7.68
CA SER A 198 -16.74 -32.14 7.90
C SER A 198 -17.41 -33.16 6.97
N MET A 199 -16.99 -33.23 5.70
CA MET A 199 -17.57 -34.15 4.72
C MET A 199 -17.11 -35.60 4.96
N LEU A 200 -15.83 -35.81 5.26
CA LEU A 200 -15.27 -37.14 5.48
C LEU A 200 -15.50 -37.68 6.90
N ASP A 201 -15.78 -36.80 7.86
CA ASP A 201 -15.93 -37.12 9.28
C ASP A 201 -14.66 -37.79 9.87
N ILE A 202 -13.51 -37.33 9.38
CA ILE A 202 -12.17 -37.70 9.86
C ILE A 202 -11.26 -36.49 9.73
N THR A 203 -10.18 -36.48 10.50
CA THR A 203 -9.11 -35.48 10.34
C THR A 203 -8.43 -35.64 8.99
N VAL A 204 -8.27 -34.53 8.26
CA VAL A 204 -7.53 -34.50 7.01
C VAL A 204 -6.13 -33.98 7.30
N SER A 205 -5.13 -34.86 7.22
CA SER A 205 -3.76 -34.46 7.50
C SER A 205 -3.17 -33.64 6.37
N ASP A 206 -2.38 -32.62 6.70
CA ASP A 206 -1.53 -31.90 5.75
C ASP A 206 -0.12 -32.51 5.74
N GLY A 207 0.47 -32.66 4.55
CA GLY A 207 1.78 -33.26 4.34
C GLY A 207 2.68 -32.37 3.49
N TYR A 208 3.82 -31.96 4.05
CA TYR A 208 4.83 -31.16 3.36
C TYR A 208 6.14 -31.92 3.17
N GLY A 209 6.74 -31.76 1.99
CA GLY A 209 8.04 -32.31 1.61
C GLY A 209 8.34 -32.10 0.13
N SER A 210 9.55 -32.45 -0.31
CA SER A 210 10.00 -32.29 -1.69
C SER A 210 10.62 -33.59 -2.24
N THR A 211 11.06 -33.54 -3.50
CA THR A 211 11.80 -34.67 -4.12
C THR A 211 13.21 -34.77 -3.53
N GLU A 212 13.81 -33.64 -3.19
CA GLU A 212 15.16 -33.50 -2.64
C GLU A 212 15.24 -33.99 -1.19
N THR A 213 14.13 -33.99 -0.45
CA THR A 213 14.06 -34.48 0.94
C THR A 213 13.67 -35.95 1.08
N GLY A 214 13.55 -36.69 -0.03
CA GLY A 214 13.06 -38.07 0.03
C GLY A 214 11.58 -38.15 0.46
N GLY A 215 10.78 -37.14 0.09
CA GLY A 215 9.35 -37.04 0.35
C GLY A 215 8.98 -36.27 1.64
N GLY A 216 7.87 -36.67 2.26
CA GLY A 216 7.23 -35.90 3.35
C GLY A 216 8.06 -35.81 4.64
N ILE A 217 8.46 -34.58 5.00
CA ILE A 217 9.24 -34.22 6.20
C ILE A 217 8.41 -33.57 7.31
N MET A 218 7.22 -33.08 7.01
CA MET A 218 6.34 -32.40 7.97
C MET A 218 4.90 -32.91 7.82
N ARG A 219 4.17 -32.98 8.93
CA ARG A 219 2.76 -33.36 8.95
C ARG A 219 1.97 -32.45 9.90
N ASN A 220 0.88 -31.86 9.42
CA ASN A 220 0.06 -30.91 10.17
C ASN A 220 0.90 -29.78 10.78
N GLY A 221 1.86 -29.27 10.01
CA GLY A 221 2.83 -28.29 10.48
C GLY A 221 3.93 -28.83 11.40
N ILE A 222 3.90 -30.09 11.83
CA ILE A 222 4.90 -30.66 12.74
C ILE A 222 6.04 -31.37 11.98
N ILE A 223 7.28 -30.96 12.22
CA ILE A 223 8.50 -31.58 11.66
C ILE A 223 8.66 -33.01 12.17
N LYS A 224 8.99 -33.94 11.27
CA LYS A 224 9.21 -35.36 11.60
C LYS A 224 10.67 -35.62 11.94
N ARG A 225 10.94 -35.94 13.21
CA ARG A 225 12.26 -36.36 13.71
C ARG A 225 12.21 -37.79 14.24
N PRO A 226 12.88 -38.78 13.60
CA PRO A 226 13.49 -38.76 12.26
C PRO A 226 12.43 -38.62 11.12
N PRO A 227 12.83 -38.27 9.88
CA PRO A 227 14.22 -38.21 9.38
C PRO A 227 14.88 -36.83 9.39
N VAL A 228 14.17 -35.77 9.78
CA VAL A 228 14.81 -34.46 9.93
C VAL A 228 15.72 -34.53 11.16
N THR A 229 16.99 -34.22 10.98
CA THR A 229 17.99 -34.19 12.04
C THR A 229 18.17 -32.77 12.57
N ASP A 230 17.99 -31.77 11.71
CA ASP A 230 18.06 -30.37 12.09
C ASP A 230 17.32 -29.45 11.10
N TYR A 231 16.93 -28.25 11.52
CA TYR A 231 16.42 -27.20 10.63
C TYR A 231 16.73 -25.81 11.19
N LYS A 232 16.73 -24.81 10.31
CA LYS A 232 16.76 -23.40 10.64
C LYS A 232 15.89 -22.62 9.66
N LEU A 233 15.36 -21.49 10.10
CA LEU A 233 14.82 -20.48 9.21
C LEU A 233 15.95 -19.51 8.84
N VAL A 234 15.92 -18.99 7.61
CA VAL A 234 16.88 -17.99 7.13
C VAL A 234 16.12 -16.77 6.64
N ASP A 235 16.57 -15.59 7.05
CA ASP A 235 15.98 -14.32 6.64
C ASP A 235 15.99 -14.19 5.11
N VAL A 236 14.92 -13.63 4.56
CA VAL A 236 14.79 -13.28 3.14
C VAL A 236 14.45 -11.78 3.07
N PRO A 237 15.46 -10.89 3.22
CA PRO A 237 15.24 -9.45 3.33
C PRO A 237 14.53 -8.83 2.13
N GLU A 238 14.78 -9.36 0.93
CA GLU A 238 14.15 -8.91 -0.32
C GLU A 238 12.63 -9.16 -0.37
N LEU A 239 12.11 -10.04 0.48
CA LEU A 239 10.68 -10.36 0.62
C LEU A 239 10.12 -9.98 1.99
N GLU A 240 10.88 -9.25 2.81
CA GLU A 240 10.48 -8.80 4.15
C GLU A 240 10.08 -9.95 5.11
N TYR A 241 10.77 -11.10 5.02
CA TYR A 241 10.64 -12.22 5.96
C TYR A 241 11.88 -12.35 6.83
N PHE A 242 11.73 -12.23 8.15
CA PHE A 242 12.83 -12.33 9.11
C PHE A 242 12.54 -13.32 10.24
N THR A 243 13.57 -14.04 10.66
CA THR A 243 13.57 -14.95 11.81
C THR A 243 13.37 -14.23 13.14
N THR A 244 13.28 -12.91 13.12
CA THR A 244 12.92 -12.04 14.25
C THR A 244 11.47 -11.57 14.21
N ASP A 245 10.71 -11.92 13.16
CA ASP A 245 9.32 -11.52 12.97
C ASP A 245 8.42 -11.97 14.13
N LYS A 246 7.39 -11.16 14.41
CA LYS A 246 6.36 -11.44 15.42
C LYS A 246 4.97 -11.46 14.75
N PRO A 247 4.03 -12.31 15.19
CA PRO A 247 4.07 -13.16 16.39
C PRO A 247 4.94 -14.42 16.27
N HIS A 248 5.40 -14.75 15.06
CA HIS A 248 6.15 -15.98 14.78
C HIS A 248 7.34 -15.66 13.86
N PRO A 249 8.54 -16.19 14.12
CA PRO A 249 9.69 -16.03 13.24
C PRO A 249 9.39 -16.60 11.85
N ARG A 250 9.75 -15.87 10.79
CA ARG A 250 9.48 -16.24 9.39
C ARG A 250 10.76 -16.26 8.57
N GLY A 251 10.88 -17.19 7.64
CA GLY A 251 12.07 -17.23 6.78
C GLY A 251 12.03 -18.41 5.83
N GLU A 252 13.03 -18.49 4.95
CA GLU A 252 13.21 -19.66 4.12
C GLU A 252 13.61 -20.86 4.99
N LEU A 253 12.93 -21.99 4.82
CA LEU A 253 13.23 -23.21 5.55
C LEU A 253 14.50 -23.88 5.00
N TYR A 254 15.49 -24.04 5.86
CA TYR A 254 16.73 -24.76 5.60
C TYR A 254 16.76 -26.00 6.51
N LEU A 255 17.10 -27.18 6.00
CA LEU A 255 17.03 -28.40 6.81
C LEU A 255 18.12 -29.44 6.50
N LYS A 256 18.41 -30.27 7.51
CA LYS A 256 19.22 -31.49 7.42
C LYS A 256 18.35 -32.71 7.65
N SER A 257 18.55 -33.74 6.83
CA SER A 257 17.84 -35.00 6.97
C SER A 257 18.65 -36.17 6.42
N ASP A 258 18.50 -37.33 7.05
CA ASP A 258 19.06 -38.61 6.59
C ASP A 258 18.46 -39.10 5.26
N MET A 259 17.51 -38.34 4.69
CA MET A 259 16.83 -38.61 3.43
C MET A 259 17.12 -37.57 2.35
N LEU A 260 18.07 -36.65 2.58
CA LEU A 260 18.48 -35.72 1.55
C LEU A 260 19.15 -36.46 0.39
N ILE A 261 18.83 -36.04 -0.83
CA ILE A 261 19.52 -36.54 -2.01
C ILE A 261 21.01 -36.17 -1.93
N PRO A 262 21.93 -37.02 -2.43
CA PRO A 262 23.34 -36.65 -2.54
C PRO A 262 23.58 -35.56 -3.59
N GLY A 263 22.60 -35.30 -4.47
CA GLY A 263 22.63 -34.23 -5.44
C GLY A 263 21.83 -34.55 -6.70
N TYR A 264 22.01 -33.68 -7.71
CA TYR A 264 21.44 -33.86 -9.04
C TYR A 264 22.44 -34.58 -9.95
N TYR A 265 21.96 -35.61 -10.64
CA TYR A 265 22.77 -36.47 -11.49
C TYR A 265 23.44 -35.67 -12.61
N LYS A 266 24.78 -35.67 -12.63
CA LYS A 266 25.63 -34.92 -13.59
C LYS A 266 25.46 -33.40 -13.57
N HIS A 267 24.94 -32.85 -12.47
CA HIS A 267 24.76 -31.41 -12.29
C HIS A 267 25.36 -30.93 -10.95
N PRO A 268 26.70 -30.99 -10.79
CA PRO A 268 27.37 -30.55 -9.56
C PRO A 268 27.13 -29.07 -9.25
N GLU A 269 27.00 -28.23 -10.28
CA GLU A 269 26.70 -26.80 -10.15
C GLU A 269 25.32 -26.54 -9.51
N LEU A 270 24.31 -27.28 -9.95
CA LEU A 270 22.96 -27.18 -9.38
C LEU A 270 22.86 -27.86 -8.01
N THR A 271 23.70 -28.87 -7.78
CA THR A 271 23.82 -29.53 -6.48
C THR A 271 24.40 -28.56 -5.44
N ALA A 272 25.44 -27.80 -5.78
CA ALA A 272 26.02 -26.83 -4.87
C ALA A 272 25.04 -25.70 -4.48
N GLN A 273 24.15 -25.31 -5.40
CA GLN A 273 23.20 -24.21 -5.16
C GLN A 273 22.11 -24.53 -4.13
N ILE A 274 21.73 -25.81 -3.98
CA ILE A 274 20.67 -26.23 -3.06
C ILE A 274 21.16 -26.50 -1.64
N PHE A 275 22.46 -26.41 -1.39
CA PHE A 275 23.04 -26.52 -0.04
C PHE A 275 23.67 -25.18 0.38
N ASP A 276 23.66 -24.90 1.67
CA ASP A 276 24.50 -23.85 2.24
C ASP A 276 25.87 -24.40 2.67
N ASP A 277 26.76 -23.51 3.13
CA ASP A 277 28.12 -23.87 3.53
C ASP A 277 28.16 -24.81 4.75
N ASP A 278 27.08 -24.84 5.55
CA ASP A 278 26.92 -25.71 6.71
C ASP A 278 26.25 -27.06 6.35
N GLY A 279 25.88 -27.27 5.09
CA GLY A 279 25.24 -28.48 4.58
C GLY A 279 23.74 -28.60 4.84
N TYR A 280 23.04 -27.49 5.11
CA TYR A 280 21.57 -27.46 5.10
C TYR A 280 21.05 -27.37 3.66
N TYR A 281 20.01 -28.16 3.38
CA TYR A 281 19.25 -28.06 2.14
C TYR A 281 18.32 -26.84 2.16
N LYS A 282 18.43 -26.00 1.13
CA LYS A 282 17.62 -24.80 0.90
C LYS A 282 16.30 -25.19 0.21
N THR A 283 15.17 -25.07 0.89
CA THR A 283 13.89 -25.54 0.35
C THR A 283 13.28 -24.61 -0.71
N GLY A 284 13.62 -23.32 -0.70
CA GLY A 284 12.94 -22.27 -1.46
C GLY A 284 11.56 -21.89 -0.92
N ASP A 285 11.15 -22.46 0.21
CA ASP A 285 9.82 -22.29 0.80
C ASP A 285 9.91 -21.43 2.08
N ILE A 286 9.09 -20.38 2.16
CA ILE A 286 8.98 -19.48 3.30
C ILE A 286 8.01 -20.09 4.32
N MET A 287 8.46 -20.21 5.57
CA MET A 287 7.70 -20.79 6.69
C MET A 287 7.67 -19.82 7.86
N ALA A 288 6.60 -19.88 8.67
CA ALA A 288 6.54 -19.29 10.01
C ALA A 288 6.65 -20.39 11.06
N GLU A 289 7.53 -20.27 12.05
CA GLU A 289 7.60 -21.20 13.18
C GLU A 289 6.69 -20.72 14.32
N ILE A 290 5.58 -21.43 14.50
CA ILE A 290 4.53 -21.05 15.45
C ILE A 290 4.69 -21.67 16.84
N ALA A 291 5.46 -22.74 16.93
CA ALA A 291 5.93 -23.39 18.15
C ALA A 291 7.15 -24.27 17.79
N PRO A 292 7.92 -24.81 18.77
CA PRO A 292 9.04 -25.70 18.47
C PRO A 292 8.61 -26.88 17.58
N ASP A 293 9.37 -27.13 16.51
CA ASP A 293 9.06 -28.10 15.45
C ASP A 293 7.72 -27.87 14.72
N HIS A 294 7.01 -26.76 14.96
CA HIS A 294 5.71 -26.45 14.37
C HIS A 294 5.82 -25.27 13.40
N LEU A 295 5.82 -25.57 12.11
CA LEU A 295 5.97 -24.63 11.00
C LEU A 295 4.69 -24.51 10.18
N VAL A 296 4.39 -23.30 9.73
CA VAL A 296 3.27 -22.99 8.82
C VAL A 296 3.84 -22.45 7.52
N TYR A 297 3.47 -23.08 6.41
CA TYR A 297 3.84 -22.61 5.08
C TYR A 297 3.21 -21.25 4.78
N LEU A 298 4.03 -20.30 4.32
CA LEU A 298 3.59 -18.96 3.93
C LEU A 298 3.61 -18.79 2.42
N ASP A 299 4.77 -18.97 1.78
CA ASP A 299 4.93 -18.77 0.34
C ASP A 299 6.23 -19.41 -0.20
N ARG A 300 6.58 -19.12 -1.46
CA ARG A 300 7.86 -19.43 -2.09
C ARG A 300 8.63 -18.16 -2.41
N SER A 301 9.94 -18.19 -2.20
CA SER A 301 10.81 -17.05 -2.48
C SER A 301 10.81 -16.61 -3.96
N ASN A 302 10.40 -17.49 -4.88
CA ASN A 302 10.41 -17.24 -6.33
C ASN A 302 9.02 -16.89 -6.96
N ASN A 303 7.96 -16.72 -6.16
CA ASN A 303 6.57 -16.52 -6.65
C ASN A 303 5.99 -15.12 -6.35
N VAL A 304 6.82 -14.16 -5.99
CA VAL A 304 6.42 -12.77 -5.74
C VAL A 304 6.88 -11.89 -6.90
N ILE A 305 5.99 -11.07 -7.45
CA ILE A 305 6.30 -10.14 -8.54
C ILE A 305 6.27 -8.72 -8.00
N LYS A 306 7.28 -7.91 -8.31
CA LYS A 306 7.29 -6.47 -8.02
C LYS A 306 6.74 -5.72 -9.23
N LEU A 307 5.80 -4.78 -9.03
CA LEU A 307 5.24 -3.89 -10.07
C LEU A 307 5.99 -2.54 -10.11
N SER A 308 5.75 -1.71 -11.13
CA SER A 308 6.52 -0.46 -11.36
C SER A 308 6.34 0.62 -10.29
N GLN A 309 5.21 0.60 -9.59
CA GLN A 309 4.92 1.44 -8.42
C GLN A 309 5.64 0.99 -7.14
N GLY A 310 6.44 -0.08 -7.20
CA GLY A 310 7.24 -0.57 -6.07
C GLY A 310 6.56 -1.61 -5.19
N GLU A 311 5.27 -1.90 -5.44
CA GLU A 311 4.46 -2.86 -4.69
C GLU A 311 4.79 -4.32 -5.05
N PHE A 312 4.82 -5.19 -4.04
CA PHE A 312 5.03 -6.62 -4.21
C PHE A 312 3.70 -7.38 -4.24
N VAL A 313 3.57 -8.29 -5.19
CA VAL A 313 2.34 -9.03 -5.46
C VAL A 313 2.59 -10.53 -5.38
N ALA A 314 1.93 -11.17 -4.42
CA ALA A 314 1.94 -12.62 -4.24
C ALA A 314 0.97 -13.31 -5.22
N VAL A 315 1.42 -13.52 -6.46
CA VAL A 315 0.56 -14.02 -7.55
C VAL A 315 -0.08 -15.38 -7.27
N SER A 316 0.58 -16.26 -6.51
CA SER A 316 0.00 -17.56 -6.15
C SER A 316 -1.21 -17.45 -5.21
N LYS A 317 -1.23 -16.47 -4.31
CA LYS A 317 -2.39 -16.19 -3.45
C LYS A 317 -3.57 -15.63 -4.25
N LEU A 318 -3.27 -14.74 -5.21
CA LEU A 318 -4.28 -14.15 -6.07
C LEU A 318 -4.88 -15.16 -7.04
N GLU A 319 -4.07 -16.05 -7.65
CA GLU A 319 -4.54 -17.15 -8.50
C GLU A 319 -5.51 -18.07 -7.74
N ALA A 320 -5.19 -18.43 -6.49
CA ALA A 320 -6.08 -19.23 -5.65
C ALA A 320 -7.39 -18.51 -5.34
N THR A 321 -7.33 -17.20 -5.08
CA THR A 321 -8.50 -16.35 -4.82
C THR A 321 -9.40 -16.27 -6.04
N TYR A 322 -8.87 -15.95 -7.22
CA TYR A 322 -9.66 -15.85 -8.45
C TYR A 322 -10.18 -17.20 -8.96
N SER A 323 -9.50 -18.31 -8.63
CA SER A 323 -9.96 -19.67 -8.94
C SER A 323 -11.28 -20.06 -8.25
N THR A 324 -11.74 -19.26 -7.28
CA THR A 324 -13.07 -19.42 -6.66
C THR A 324 -14.23 -18.99 -7.57
N SER A 325 -13.95 -18.25 -8.66
CA SER A 325 -14.98 -17.88 -9.64
C SER A 325 -15.56 -19.12 -10.33
N ARG A 326 -16.89 -19.17 -10.45
CA ARG A 326 -17.58 -20.24 -11.18
C ARG A 326 -17.23 -20.26 -12.68
N TYR A 327 -16.86 -19.11 -13.23
CA TYR A 327 -16.55 -18.94 -14.66
C TYR A 327 -15.09 -19.27 -15.00
N ILE A 328 -14.22 -19.43 -13.99
CA ILE A 328 -12.78 -19.71 -14.17
C ILE A 328 -12.51 -21.19 -13.91
N ARG A 329 -11.98 -21.89 -14.92
CA ARG A 329 -11.51 -23.28 -14.79
C ARG A 329 -10.08 -23.33 -14.27
N GLN A 330 -9.19 -22.52 -14.85
CA GLN A 330 -7.78 -22.34 -14.48
C GLN A 330 -7.38 -20.88 -14.75
N ILE A 331 -6.46 -20.34 -13.95
CA ILE A 331 -5.92 -18.98 -14.12
C ILE A 331 -4.41 -19.00 -13.88
N PHE A 332 -3.67 -18.26 -14.71
CA PHE A 332 -2.27 -17.93 -14.52
C PHE A 332 -2.12 -16.42 -14.51
N LEU A 333 -1.59 -15.85 -13.43
CA LEU A 333 -1.32 -14.42 -13.32
C LEU A 333 0.10 -14.11 -13.81
N TYR A 334 0.18 -13.02 -14.55
CA TYR A 334 1.41 -12.48 -15.11
C TYR A 334 1.58 -11.03 -14.65
N GLY A 335 2.81 -10.65 -14.36
CA GLY A 335 3.18 -9.29 -14.03
C GLY A 335 4.59 -8.99 -14.51
N SER A 336 4.79 -7.75 -14.95
CA SER A 336 6.10 -7.20 -15.31
C SER A 336 6.46 -6.08 -14.34
N SER A 337 7.72 -6.00 -13.95
CA SER A 337 8.21 -4.93 -13.05
C SER A 337 8.25 -3.56 -13.70
N GLU A 338 8.06 -3.48 -15.00
CA GLU A 338 7.94 -2.24 -15.76
C GLU A 338 6.49 -1.74 -15.83
N GLN A 339 5.52 -2.55 -15.41
CA GLN A 339 4.09 -2.28 -15.58
C GLN A 339 3.37 -2.07 -14.24
N PRO A 340 2.37 -1.16 -14.17
CA PRO A 340 1.71 -0.84 -12.91
C PRO A 340 0.56 -1.78 -12.53
N PHE A 341 0.27 -2.80 -13.35
CA PHE A 341 -0.85 -3.72 -13.17
C PHE A 341 -0.55 -5.14 -13.67
N LEU A 342 -1.35 -6.11 -13.25
CA LEU A 342 -1.26 -7.51 -13.67
C LEU A 342 -2.06 -7.79 -14.95
N LEU A 343 -1.67 -8.85 -15.66
CA LEU A 343 -2.47 -9.52 -16.67
C LEU A 343 -2.72 -10.98 -16.27
N ALA A 344 -3.61 -11.67 -16.97
CA ALA A 344 -3.83 -13.09 -16.74
C ALA A 344 -4.00 -13.91 -18.02
N VAL A 345 -3.84 -15.23 -17.91
CA VAL A 345 -4.34 -16.21 -18.86
C VAL A 345 -5.39 -17.04 -18.16
N VAL A 346 -6.61 -17.06 -18.70
CA VAL A 346 -7.78 -17.70 -18.09
C VAL A 346 -8.31 -18.79 -19.01
N VAL A 347 -8.41 -20.00 -18.48
CA VAL A 347 -9.18 -21.08 -19.11
C VAL A 347 -10.62 -20.97 -18.58
N PRO A 348 -11.61 -20.65 -19.43
CA PRO A 348 -12.99 -20.49 -18.98
C PRO A 348 -13.64 -21.82 -18.63
N ASN A 349 -14.58 -21.78 -17.70
CA ASN A 349 -15.47 -22.90 -17.41
C ASN A 349 -16.66 -22.86 -18.36
N VAL A 350 -16.53 -23.52 -19.51
CA VAL A 350 -17.53 -23.53 -20.60
C VAL A 350 -18.95 -23.87 -20.14
N ASP A 351 -19.12 -24.78 -19.17
CA ASP A 351 -20.44 -25.15 -18.64
C ASP A 351 -21.09 -24.00 -17.85
N ALA A 352 -20.29 -23.21 -17.13
CA ALA A 352 -20.78 -22.09 -16.32
C ALA A 352 -20.93 -20.79 -17.11
N VAL A 353 -20.14 -20.62 -18.18
CA VAL A 353 -20.26 -19.50 -19.13
C VAL A 353 -21.48 -19.69 -20.04
N GLY A 354 -21.79 -20.93 -20.45
CA GLY A 354 -22.92 -21.21 -21.33
C GLY A 354 -22.77 -20.52 -22.69
N GLY A 355 -23.85 -19.86 -23.16
CA GLY A 355 -23.86 -19.07 -24.40
C GLY A 355 -23.53 -17.58 -24.23
N GLY A 356 -23.14 -17.15 -23.02
CA GLY A 356 -22.74 -15.77 -22.75
C GLY A 356 -21.30 -15.48 -23.19
N ASP A 357 -20.91 -14.20 -23.20
CA ASP A 357 -19.53 -13.81 -23.47
C ASP A 357 -18.61 -14.22 -22.29
N PRO A 358 -17.68 -15.17 -22.48
CA PRO A 358 -16.75 -15.59 -21.42
C PRO A 358 -15.92 -14.43 -20.88
N HIS A 359 -15.53 -13.47 -21.72
CA HIS A 359 -14.67 -12.37 -21.29
C HIS A 359 -15.42 -11.46 -20.31
N ALA A 360 -16.58 -10.93 -20.71
CA ALA A 360 -17.41 -10.08 -19.85
C ALA A 360 -17.76 -10.74 -18.49
N LEU A 361 -18.19 -12.01 -18.51
CA LEU A 361 -18.59 -12.73 -17.29
C LEU A 361 -17.42 -12.98 -16.33
N ILE A 362 -16.23 -13.27 -16.88
CA ILE A 362 -15.01 -13.46 -16.08
C ILE A 362 -14.55 -12.11 -15.51
N ALA A 363 -14.53 -11.04 -16.30
CA ALA A 363 -14.13 -9.71 -15.87
C ALA A 363 -15.02 -9.21 -14.70
N GLU A 364 -16.34 -9.30 -14.84
CA GLU A 364 -17.28 -8.93 -13.78
C GLU A 364 -17.06 -9.77 -12.52
N SER A 365 -16.82 -11.08 -12.67
CA SER A 365 -16.55 -11.96 -11.54
C SER A 365 -15.22 -11.66 -10.84
N VAL A 366 -14.17 -11.30 -11.58
CA VAL A 366 -12.86 -10.92 -11.03
C VAL A 366 -13.00 -9.65 -10.20
N GLN A 367 -13.70 -8.64 -10.71
CA GLN A 367 -13.99 -7.40 -9.99
C GLN A 367 -14.78 -7.65 -8.69
N ARG A 368 -15.82 -8.48 -8.76
CA ARG A 368 -16.63 -8.83 -7.58
C ARG A 368 -15.82 -9.58 -6.51
N ILE A 369 -14.95 -10.51 -6.93
CA ILE A 369 -14.05 -11.24 -6.03
C ILE A 369 -13.02 -10.29 -5.41
N ALA A 370 -12.47 -9.36 -6.18
CA ALA A 370 -11.52 -8.37 -5.70
C ALA A 370 -12.15 -7.44 -4.65
N ALA A 371 -13.34 -6.91 -4.93
CA ALA A 371 -14.09 -6.07 -3.97
C ALA A 371 -14.42 -6.84 -2.68
N LYS A 372 -14.91 -8.08 -2.80
CA LYS A 372 -15.22 -8.93 -1.63
C LYS A 372 -13.99 -9.26 -0.79
N SER A 373 -12.85 -9.46 -1.45
CA SER A 373 -11.58 -9.83 -0.80
C SER A 373 -10.73 -8.62 -0.41
N ARG A 374 -11.24 -7.39 -0.65
CA ARG A 374 -10.57 -6.11 -0.39
C ARG A 374 -9.16 -6.04 -0.98
N LEU A 375 -9.01 -6.55 -2.21
CA LEU A 375 -7.74 -6.50 -2.93
C LEU A 375 -7.44 -5.06 -3.37
N ASN A 376 -6.17 -4.71 -3.41
CA ASN A 376 -5.73 -3.42 -3.94
C ASN A 376 -5.97 -3.36 -5.45
N SER A 377 -6.15 -2.15 -6.00
CA SER A 377 -6.44 -1.97 -7.43
C SER A 377 -5.37 -2.56 -8.35
N TYR A 378 -4.10 -2.56 -7.92
CA TYR A 378 -2.98 -3.14 -8.65
C TYR A 378 -2.89 -4.66 -8.58
N GLU A 379 -3.61 -5.31 -7.65
CA GLU A 379 -3.71 -6.77 -7.56
C GLU A 379 -4.77 -7.33 -8.52
N ILE A 380 -5.60 -6.47 -9.12
CA ILE A 380 -6.65 -6.85 -10.06
C ILE A 380 -6.06 -6.93 -11.47
N PRO A 381 -6.17 -8.08 -12.16
CA PRO A 381 -5.75 -8.19 -13.56
C PRO A 381 -6.52 -7.20 -14.42
N ARG A 382 -5.80 -6.34 -15.15
CA ARG A 382 -6.40 -5.30 -16.00
C ARG A 382 -7.14 -5.90 -17.18
N ASP A 383 -6.56 -6.96 -17.75
CA ASP A 383 -7.14 -7.76 -18.83
C ASP A 383 -6.58 -9.20 -18.79
N PHE A 384 -7.12 -10.09 -19.61
CA PHE A 384 -6.71 -11.48 -19.68
C PHE A 384 -6.91 -12.12 -21.05
N LEU A 385 -6.01 -13.06 -21.38
CA LEU A 385 -6.14 -13.95 -22.52
C LEU A 385 -7.07 -15.10 -22.18
N LEU A 386 -8.06 -15.35 -23.03
CA LEU A 386 -8.86 -16.58 -22.97
C LEU A 386 -8.11 -17.72 -23.66
N GLU A 387 -7.91 -18.81 -22.93
CA GLU A 387 -7.31 -20.04 -23.43
C GLU A 387 -8.38 -21.14 -23.53
N ALA A 388 -8.54 -21.70 -24.73
CA ALA A 388 -9.49 -22.76 -25.00
C ALA A 388 -8.95 -24.14 -24.56
N GLU A 389 -7.63 -24.33 -24.63
CA GLU A 389 -6.96 -25.56 -24.24
C GLU A 389 -6.61 -25.54 -22.74
N PRO A 390 -7.18 -26.41 -21.90
CA PRO A 390 -6.82 -26.46 -20.49
C PRO A 390 -5.31 -26.64 -20.28
N PHE A 391 -4.76 -26.06 -19.21
CA PHE A 391 -3.39 -26.36 -18.83
C PHE A 391 -3.35 -27.82 -18.40
N THR A 392 -2.48 -28.62 -19.02
CA THR A 392 -2.35 -30.04 -18.74
C THR A 392 -0.89 -30.41 -18.57
N ARG A 393 -0.66 -31.65 -18.15
CA ARG A 393 0.69 -32.22 -18.14
C ARG A 393 1.18 -32.50 -19.56
N ASP A 394 0.28 -32.94 -20.44
CA ASP A 394 0.61 -33.36 -21.81
C ASP A 394 1.07 -32.19 -22.67
N ASN A 395 0.51 -30.99 -22.45
CA ASN A 395 0.98 -29.75 -23.08
C ASN A 395 2.12 -29.05 -22.32
N GLY A 396 2.66 -29.68 -21.28
CA GLY A 396 3.83 -29.19 -20.54
C GLY A 396 3.60 -27.92 -19.72
N LEU A 397 2.35 -27.50 -19.52
CA LEU A 397 2.01 -26.28 -18.77
C LEU A 397 1.74 -26.57 -17.29
N LEU A 398 1.42 -27.82 -16.96
CA LEU A 398 1.36 -28.31 -15.59
C LEU A 398 2.48 -29.31 -15.29
N SER A 399 3.01 -29.24 -14.08
CA SER A 399 3.90 -30.27 -13.54
C SER A 399 3.18 -31.61 -13.40
N GLY A 400 3.93 -32.68 -13.09
CA GLY A 400 3.38 -34.02 -12.86
C GLY A 400 2.32 -34.12 -11.74
N VAL A 401 2.15 -33.07 -10.94
CA VAL A 401 1.14 -32.94 -9.86
C VAL A 401 0.13 -31.81 -10.08
N GLY A 402 0.05 -31.27 -11.30
CA GLY A 402 -0.99 -30.30 -11.64
C GLY A 402 -0.70 -28.86 -11.19
N LYS A 403 0.52 -28.54 -10.73
CA LYS A 403 0.95 -27.15 -10.49
C LYS A 403 1.32 -26.44 -11.79
N LEU A 404 1.00 -25.14 -11.88
CA LEU A 404 1.40 -24.26 -12.98
C LEU A 404 2.93 -24.21 -13.12
N LEU A 405 3.45 -24.50 -14.32
CA LEU A 405 4.85 -24.32 -14.66
C LEU A 405 5.06 -22.90 -15.19
N ARG A 406 5.27 -21.92 -14.29
CA ARG A 406 5.39 -20.48 -14.65
C ARG A 406 6.39 -20.21 -15.79
N PRO A 407 7.60 -20.81 -15.86
CA PRO A 407 8.50 -20.59 -16.99
C PRO A 407 7.93 -21.09 -18.32
N ALA A 408 7.21 -22.22 -18.34
CA ALA A 408 6.58 -22.76 -19.54
C ALA A 408 5.36 -21.93 -19.97
N LEU A 409 4.57 -21.46 -19.01
CA LEU A 409 3.47 -20.52 -19.24
C LEU A 409 3.99 -19.18 -19.77
N LYS A 410 5.08 -18.64 -19.20
CA LYS A 410 5.76 -17.44 -19.71
C LYS A 410 6.32 -17.68 -21.11
N ALA A 411 6.92 -18.83 -21.39
CA ALA A 411 7.42 -19.15 -22.73
C ALA A 411 6.29 -19.26 -23.77
N ARG A 412 5.10 -19.75 -23.39
CA ARG A 412 3.96 -19.93 -24.32
C ARG A 412 3.14 -18.66 -24.50
N TYR A 413 2.93 -17.89 -23.44
CA TYR A 413 2.02 -16.74 -23.43
C TYR A 413 2.72 -15.40 -23.29
N GLY A 414 4.00 -15.36 -22.91
CA GLY A 414 4.76 -14.15 -22.61
C GLY A 414 4.67 -13.13 -23.73
N ASP A 415 5.01 -13.50 -24.97
CA ASP A 415 4.98 -12.57 -26.10
C ASP A 415 3.57 -11.98 -26.34
N ARG A 416 2.51 -12.76 -26.12
CA ARG A 416 1.11 -12.29 -26.25
C ARG A 416 0.67 -11.42 -25.08
N LEU A 417 1.20 -11.68 -23.88
CA LEU A 417 0.93 -10.87 -22.69
C LEU A 417 1.70 -9.55 -22.75
N GLU A 418 2.94 -9.55 -23.24
CA GLU A 418 3.72 -8.34 -23.51
C GLU A 418 3.10 -7.54 -24.67
N ALA A 419 2.63 -8.21 -25.73
CA ALA A 419 1.85 -7.56 -26.78
C ALA A 419 0.54 -6.98 -26.22
N MET A 420 -0.14 -7.66 -25.31
CA MET A 420 -1.33 -7.13 -24.64
C MET A 420 -1.00 -5.93 -23.74
N TYR A 421 0.13 -5.92 -23.03
CA TYR A 421 0.61 -4.70 -22.36
C TYR A 421 0.83 -3.57 -23.35
N ALA A 422 1.47 -3.85 -24.49
CA ALA A 422 1.71 -2.87 -25.56
C ALA A 422 0.41 -2.41 -26.24
N ASP A 423 -0.57 -3.28 -26.44
CA ASP A 423 -1.88 -3.00 -27.03
C ASP A 423 -2.79 -2.26 -26.04
N ILE A 424 -2.64 -2.48 -24.73
CA ILE A 424 -3.34 -1.69 -23.71
C ILE A 424 -2.70 -0.30 -23.61
N ALA A 425 -1.37 -0.19 -23.72
CA ALA A 425 -0.69 1.10 -23.80
C ALA A 425 -1.05 1.85 -25.11
N ALA A 426 -0.96 1.18 -26.25
CA ALA A 426 -1.33 1.71 -27.56
C ALA A 426 -2.84 1.90 -27.71
N GLY A 427 -3.66 1.11 -27.02
CA GLY A 427 -5.11 1.22 -26.96
C GLY A 427 -5.58 2.31 -26.02
N GLN A 428 -4.81 2.59 -24.97
CA GLN A 428 -4.93 3.84 -24.22
C GLN A 428 -4.54 5.02 -25.09
N ASP A 429 -3.46 4.94 -25.87
CA ASP A 429 -3.07 5.97 -26.84
C ASP A 429 -4.11 6.12 -27.97
N ASP A 430 -4.71 5.05 -28.48
CA ASP A 430 -5.75 5.04 -29.52
C ASP A 430 -7.10 5.51 -28.97
N ARG A 431 -7.45 5.17 -27.72
CA ARG A 431 -8.66 5.67 -27.04
C ARG A 431 -8.47 7.13 -26.64
N LEU A 432 -7.26 7.51 -26.26
CA LEU A 432 -6.84 8.90 -26.08
C LEU A 432 -6.89 9.64 -27.42
N ASP A 433 -6.48 9.03 -28.52
CA ASP A 433 -6.54 9.59 -29.88
C ASP A 433 -7.97 9.63 -30.44
N GLN A 434 -8.83 8.66 -30.10
CA GLN A 434 -10.27 8.68 -30.39
C GLN A 434 -10.99 9.74 -29.55
N LEU A 435 -10.65 9.88 -28.26
CA LEU A 435 -11.17 10.94 -27.40
C LEU A 435 -10.65 12.32 -27.86
N ARG A 436 -9.38 12.44 -28.28
CA ARG A 436 -8.80 13.65 -28.91
C ARG A 436 -9.49 13.99 -30.22
N ALA A 437 -9.72 13.00 -31.09
CA ALA A 437 -10.42 13.17 -32.37
C ALA A 437 -11.90 13.53 -32.17
N ALA A 438 -12.54 13.03 -31.10
CA ALA A 438 -13.93 13.31 -30.75
C ALA A 438 -14.11 14.61 -29.93
N ALA A 439 -13.09 15.09 -29.21
CA ALA A 439 -13.14 16.30 -28.37
C ALA A 439 -13.40 17.61 -29.16
N GLY A 440 -13.22 17.57 -30.48
CA GLY A 440 -13.61 18.64 -31.41
C GLY A 440 -15.05 18.54 -31.96
N GLN A 441 -15.74 17.41 -31.76
CA GLN A 441 -17.04 17.10 -32.39
C GLN A 441 -18.16 16.79 -31.39
N ARG A 442 -17.84 16.61 -30.10
CA ARG A 442 -18.80 16.33 -29.01
C ARG A 442 -18.73 17.41 -27.93
N PRO A 443 -19.80 17.61 -27.14
CA PRO A 443 -19.76 18.49 -25.98
C PRO A 443 -18.62 18.10 -25.02
N THR A 444 -17.92 19.10 -24.48
CA THR A 444 -16.82 18.90 -23.53
C THR A 444 -17.25 18.08 -22.33
N LEU A 445 -18.48 18.29 -21.82
CA LEU A 445 -19.06 17.51 -20.73
C LEU A 445 -19.10 16.01 -21.00
N ASP A 446 -19.49 15.61 -22.21
CA ASP A 446 -19.58 14.18 -22.55
C ASP A 446 -18.19 13.55 -22.61
N THR A 447 -17.20 14.29 -23.12
CA THR A 447 -15.80 13.85 -23.17
C THR A 447 -15.20 13.76 -21.75
N VAL A 448 -15.53 14.71 -20.86
CA VAL A 448 -15.13 14.69 -19.44
C VAL A 448 -15.74 13.49 -18.71
N ARG A 449 -17.01 13.15 -18.98
CA ARG A 449 -17.68 11.94 -18.45
C ARG A 449 -17.00 10.66 -18.92
N ASP A 450 -16.75 10.54 -20.23
CA ASP A 450 -16.11 9.36 -20.82
C ASP A 450 -14.69 9.17 -20.28
N ALA A 451 -13.94 10.26 -20.09
CA ALA A 451 -12.61 10.25 -19.48
C ALA A 451 -12.65 9.89 -17.98
N ALA A 452 -13.66 10.34 -17.22
CA ALA A 452 -13.84 9.95 -15.82
C ALA A 452 -14.16 8.44 -15.71
N ALA A 453 -15.05 7.94 -16.57
CA ALA A 453 -15.44 6.53 -16.66
C ALA A 453 -14.22 5.63 -16.95
N ALA A 454 -13.41 6.03 -17.94
CA ALA A 454 -12.18 5.34 -18.31
C ALA A 454 -11.16 5.32 -17.16
N THR A 455 -10.99 6.44 -16.46
CA THR A 455 -10.02 6.54 -15.35
C THR A 455 -10.42 5.68 -14.15
N LEU A 456 -11.73 5.60 -13.86
CA LEU A 456 -12.26 4.82 -12.74
C LEU A 456 -12.53 3.35 -13.09
N GLY A 457 -12.29 2.93 -14.33
CA GLY A 457 -12.55 1.56 -14.78
C GLY A 457 -14.04 1.20 -14.83
N LEU A 458 -14.91 2.20 -14.95
CA LEU A 458 -16.36 2.03 -15.00
C LEU A 458 -16.78 1.97 -16.48
N ALA A 459 -17.02 0.76 -17.00
CA ALA A 459 -17.50 0.58 -18.37
C ALA A 459 -18.98 1.01 -18.48
N ASP A 460 -19.32 1.81 -19.51
CA ASP A 460 -20.68 2.22 -19.89
C ASP A 460 -21.55 2.86 -18.79
N ALA A 461 -20.95 3.60 -17.85
CA ALA A 461 -21.68 4.36 -16.84
C ALA A 461 -22.00 5.78 -17.34
N ALA A 462 -23.28 6.07 -17.63
CA ALA A 462 -23.74 7.44 -17.86
C ALA A 462 -23.81 8.19 -16.52
N PHE A 463 -22.79 8.98 -16.19
CA PHE A 463 -22.79 9.81 -14.99
C PHE A 463 -23.65 11.06 -15.15
N ASP A 464 -24.28 11.49 -14.06
CA ASP A 464 -24.92 12.79 -13.99
C ASP A 464 -23.89 13.92 -14.20
N ALA A 465 -24.31 15.07 -14.73
CA ALA A 465 -23.47 16.25 -14.91
C ALA A 465 -22.99 16.77 -13.56
N ASP A 466 -23.85 16.66 -12.54
CA ASP A 466 -23.58 17.10 -11.17
C ASP A 466 -22.86 16.04 -10.31
N ALA A 467 -22.51 14.88 -10.89
CA ALA A 467 -21.71 13.88 -10.21
C ALA A 467 -20.32 14.46 -9.87
N LYS A 468 -19.84 14.17 -8.67
CA LYS A 468 -18.49 14.55 -8.23
C LYS A 468 -17.55 13.39 -8.46
N PHE A 469 -16.36 13.66 -8.98
CA PHE A 469 -15.36 12.62 -9.24
C PHE A 469 -15.03 11.79 -7.98
N ILE A 470 -15.00 12.43 -6.82
CA ILE A 470 -14.78 11.78 -5.52
C ILE A 470 -15.92 10.83 -5.11
N ASP A 471 -17.17 11.18 -5.42
CA ASP A 471 -18.36 10.38 -5.05
C ASP A 471 -18.48 9.14 -5.95
N LEU A 472 -17.88 9.20 -7.15
CA LEU A 472 -17.77 8.08 -8.09
C LEU A 472 -16.66 7.08 -7.71
N GLY A 473 -16.02 7.25 -6.54
CA GLY A 473 -14.93 6.40 -6.08
C GLY A 473 -13.55 6.87 -6.53
N GLY A 474 -13.42 8.10 -7.01
CA GLY A 474 -12.13 8.70 -7.32
C GLY A 474 -11.37 9.18 -6.08
N ASP A 475 -10.04 9.06 -6.10
CA ASP A 475 -9.14 9.59 -5.08
C ASP A 475 -8.16 10.59 -5.71
N SER A 476 -7.17 11.09 -4.94
CA SER A 476 -6.21 12.08 -5.46
C SER A 476 -5.28 11.52 -6.55
N LEU A 477 -5.03 10.21 -6.57
CA LEU A 477 -4.17 9.55 -7.55
C LEU A 477 -4.93 9.23 -8.84
N SER A 478 -6.17 8.76 -8.73
CA SER A 478 -7.06 8.63 -9.89
C SER A 478 -7.44 10.01 -10.46
N ALA A 479 -7.54 11.05 -9.62
CA ALA A 479 -7.73 12.42 -10.09
C ALA A 479 -6.51 12.97 -10.85
N PHE A 480 -5.28 12.60 -10.48
CA PHE A 480 -4.08 12.93 -11.26
C PHE A 480 -4.07 12.21 -12.62
N SER A 481 -4.44 10.94 -12.64
CA SER A 481 -4.59 10.17 -13.88
C SER A 481 -5.66 10.79 -14.77
N PHE A 482 -6.78 11.23 -14.18
CA PHE A 482 -7.87 11.91 -14.88
C PHE A 482 -7.44 13.28 -15.41
N ALA A 483 -6.73 14.09 -14.62
CA ALA A 483 -6.16 15.37 -15.05
C ALA A 483 -5.23 15.20 -16.26
N THR A 484 -4.33 14.22 -16.20
CA THR A 484 -3.39 13.90 -17.29
C THR A 484 -4.13 13.48 -18.56
N LEU A 485 -5.21 12.69 -18.40
CA LEU A 485 -6.07 12.29 -19.51
C LEU A 485 -6.78 13.50 -20.14
N LEU A 486 -7.34 14.41 -19.34
CA LEU A 486 -7.98 15.64 -19.82
C LEU A 486 -6.98 16.58 -20.51
N GLU A 487 -5.77 16.73 -19.96
CA GLU A 487 -4.68 17.50 -20.59
C GLU A 487 -4.29 16.88 -21.94
N GLY A 488 -4.17 15.55 -22.00
CA GLY A 488 -3.93 14.83 -23.23
C GLY A 488 -5.01 15.08 -24.28
N ILE A 489 -6.28 15.15 -23.89
CA ILE A 489 -7.43 15.30 -24.79
C ILE A 489 -7.62 16.76 -25.25
N PHE A 490 -7.62 17.70 -24.32
CA PHE A 490 -7.99 19.10 -24.58
C PHE A 490 -6.79 20.02 -24.75
N HIS A 491 -5.57 19.53 -24.49
CA HIS A 491 -4.35 20.33 -24.40
C HIS A 491 -4.44 21.46 -23.37
N ILE A 492 -5.27 21.27 -22.35
CA ILE A 492 -5.52 22.21 -21.26
C ILE A 492 -5.13 21.54 -19.95
N ASP A 493 -4.26 22.21 -19.19
CA ASP A 493 -3.86 21.76 -17.86
C ASP A 493 -5.07 21.87 -16.93
N VAL A 494 -5.66 20.74 -16.51
CA VAL A 494 -6.73 20.72 -15.51
C VAL A 494 -6.10 20.37 -14.15
N PRO A 495 -5.98 21.32 -13.21
CA PRO A 495 -5.36 21.04 -11.92
C PRO A 495 -6.15 19.97 -11.16
N VAL A 496 -5.46 19.03 -10.49
CA VAL A 496 -6.09 18.00 -9.64
C VAL A 496 -7.09 18.61 -8.64
N GLN A 497 -6.79 19.79 -8.10
CA GLN A 497 -7.67 20.52 -7.18
C GLN A 497 -9.05 20.85 -7.79
N THR A 498 -9.11 21.16 -9.08
CA THR A 498 -10.35 21.43 -9.82
C THR A 498 -11.22 20.18 -9.94
N ILE A 499 -10.61 18.99 -9.80
CA ILE A 499 -11.29 17.69 -9.86
C ILE A 499 -11.73 17.22 -8.48
N VAL A 500 -10.85 17.33 -7.47
CA VAL A 500 -11.11 16.81 -6.11
C VAL A 500 -11.80 17.82 -5.19
N SER A 501 -12.09 19.04 -5.67
CA SER A 501 -12.78 20.04 -4.85
C SER A 501 -14.15 19.49 -4.39
N PRO A 502 -14.57 19.72 -3.14
CA PRO A 502 -15.89 19.28 -2.66
C PRO A 502 -17.07 19.88 -3.45
N THR A 503 -16.82 20.96 -4.18
CA THR A 503 -17.77 21.64 -5.07
C THR A 503 -17.59 21.25 -6.54
N ALA A 504 -16.58 20.46 -6.89
CA ALA A 504 -16.31 20.08 -8.26
C ALA A 504 -17.29 18.98 -8.72
N THR A 505 -18.00 19.29 -9.80
CA THR A 505 -18.81 18.35 -10.57
C THR A 505 -18.17 18.12 -11.93
N LEU A 506 -18.57 17.05 -12.62
CA LEU A 506 -18.15 16.82 -14.01
C LEU A 506 -18.55 18.01 -14.90
N ALA A 507 -19.69 18.66 -14.63
CA ALA A 507 -20.11 19.90 -15.28
C ALA A 507 -19.16 21.08 -15.02
N SER A 508 -18.73 21.28 -13.76
CA SER A 508 -17.79 22.37 -13.46
C SER A 508 -16.40 22.12 -14.07
N ILE A 509 -15.96 20.86 -14.15
CA ILE A 509 -14.70 20.48 -14.81
C ILE A 509 -14.79 20.74 -16.32
N ALA A 510 -15.92 20.37 -16.95
CA ALA A 510 -16.16 20.67 -18.35
C ALA A 510 -16.23 22.18 -18.62
N GLY A 511 -16.92 22.93 -17.76
CA GLY A 511 -16.97 24.39 -17.83
C GLY A 511 -15.60 25.05 -17.66
N TYR A 512 -14.71 24.48 -16.84
CA TYR A 512 -13.31 24.92 -16.73
C TYR A 512 -12.56 24.72 -18.05
N VAL A 513 -12.68 23.52 -18.65
CA VAL A 513 -12.07 23.21 -19.96
C VAL A 513 -12.63 24.13 -21.04
N ASP A 514 -13.95 24.29 -21.15
CA ASP A 514 -14.56 25.19 -22.14
C ASP A 514 -14.13 26.64 -21.93
N GLY A 515 -14.07 27.10 -20.68
CA GLY A 515 -13.57 28.42 -20.33
C GLY A 515 -12.14 28.65 -20.83
N GLU A 516 -11.23 27.70 -20.61
CA GLU A 516 -9.83 27.77 -21.09
C GLU A 516 -9.70 27.56 -22.62
N ARG A 517 -10.70 26.99 -23.31
CA ARG A 517 -10.76 26.91 -24.79
C ARG A 517 -11.26 28.19 -25.43
N GLU A 518 -12.30 28.80 -24.88
CA GLU A 518 -12.95 30.00 -25.42
C GLU A 518 -12.17 31.28 -25.12
N SER A 519 -11.56 31.35 -23.94
CA SER A 519 -10.53 32.34 -23.68
C SER A 519 -9.24 31.83 -24.32
N ALA A 520 -8.73 32.49 -25.37
CA ALA A 520 -7.38 32.26 -25.88
C ALA A 520 -6.38 32.60 -24.76
N SER A 521 -6.17 31.63 -23.86
CA SER A 521 -5.98 31.84 -22.43
C SER A 521 -4.95 32.92 -22.11
N THR A 522 -5.44 34.04 -21.57
CA THR A 522 -4.61 35.07 -20.92
C THR A 522 -4.13 34.60 -19.54
N ARG A 523 -4.46 33.38 -19.10
CA ARG A 523 -4.05 32.87 -17.80
C ARG A 523 -2.69 32.17 -17.87
N PRO A 524 -1.85 32.34 -16.85
CA PRO A 524 -0.53 31.73 -16.83
C PRO A 524 -0.68 30.25 -16.44
N THR A 525 -0.10 29.36 -17.23
CA THR A 525 -0.01 27.93 -16.92
C THR A 525 1.44 27.56 -16.71
N PHE A 526 1.69 26.38 -16.12
CA PHE A 526 3.05 25.86 -16.03
C PHE A 526 3.71 25.83 -17.41
N ALA A 527 2.98 25.32 -18.42
CA ALA A 527 3.47 25.23 -19.79
C ALA A 527 3.73 26.59 -20.44
N SER A 528 2.91 27.63 -20.18
CA SER A 528 3.15 28.96 -20.76
C SER A 528 4.30 29.72 -20.10
N VAL A 529 4.63 29.39 -18.85
CA VAL A 529 5.71 30.04 -18.09
C VAL A 529 7.05 29.34 -18.27
N HIS A 530 7.10 28.02 -18.10
CA HIS A 530 8.33 27.21 -18.13
C HIS A 530 8.50 26.39 -19.41
N GLY A 531 7.41 26.11 -20.14
CA GLY A 531 7.37 25.17 -21.26
C GLY A 531 6.77 23.83 -20.84
N ARG A 532 6.07 23.16 -21.78
CA ARG A 532 5.31 21.93 -21.51
C ARG A 532 6.20 20.78 -20.98
N ASP A 533 7.40 20.62 -21.53
CA ASP A 533 8.33 19.53 -21.18
C ASP A 533 9.49 20.01 -20.29
N ALA A 534 9.28 21.09 -19.53
CA ALA A 534 10.33 21.64 -18.69
C ALA A 534 10.72 20.66 -17.56
N VAL A 535 12.01 20.33 -17.49
CA VAL A 535 12.61 19.51 -16.42
C VAL A 535 13.21 20.37 -15.30
N GLN A 536 13.22 21.69 -15.48
CA GLN A 536 13.76 22.67 -14.54
C GLN A 536 12.87 23.91 -14.52
N ALA A 537 12.66 24.51 -13.35
CA ALA A 537 12.05 25.82 -13.20
C ALA A 537 13.14 26.88 -12.95
N ARG A 538 13.07 28.03 -13.64
CA ARG A 538 14.06 29.11 -13.50
C ARG A 538 13.44 30.38 -12.95
N ALA A 539 14.12 31.02 -12.01
CA ALA A 539 13.64 32.28 -11.41
C ALA A 539 13.43 33.37 -12.48
N ALA A 540 14.30 33.40 -13.50
CA ALA A 540 14.23 34.38 -14.59
C ALA A 540 12.99 34.24 -15.52
N GLU A 541 12.26 33.12 -15.44
CA GLU A 541 11.06 32.84 -16.23
C GLU A 541 9.77 33.27 -15.53
N LEU A 542 9.79 33.36 -14.20
CA LEU A 542 8.70 33.84 -13.35
C LEU A 542 8.72 35.37 -13.35
N ARG A 543 8.16 35.97 -14.40
CA ARG A 543 8.09 37.43 -14.57
C ARG A 543 6.67 37.95 -14.44
N LEU A 544 6.47 39.09 -13.77
CA LEU A 544 5.13 39.62 -13.50
C LEU A 544 4.29 39.87 -14.76
N GLU A 545 4.89 40.21 -15.90
CA GLU A 545 4.12 40.44 -17.14
C GLU A 545 3.45 39.18 -17.67
N LYS A 546 3.89 38.00 -17.23
CA LYS A 546 3.22 36.74 -17.57
C LYS A 546 1.97 36.51 -16.73
N PHE A 547 1.81 37.20 -15.59
CA PHE A 547 0.73 36.95 -14.62
C PHE A 547 -0.22 38.14 -14.41
N ILE A 548 0.26 39.37 -14.58
CA ILE A 548 -0.48 40.59 -14.28
C ILE A 548 -0.59 41.44 -15.56
N ASP A 549 -1.78 42.01 -15.79
CA ASP A 549 -2.03 42.85 -16.96
C ASP A 549 -1.17 44.12 -16.98
N ALA A 550 -0.88 44.58 -18.20
CA ALA A 550 0.04 45.69 -18.44
C ALA A 550 -0.43 47.01 -17.81
N ASP A 551 -1.74 47.24 -17.76
CA ASP A 551 -2.33 48.47 -17.20
C ASP A 551 -2.11 48.53 -15.68
N THR A 552 -2.35 47.42 -14.97
CA THR A 552 -2.08 47.30 -13.54
C THR A 552 -0.59 47.50 -13.23
N LEU A 553 0.31 46.86 -14.01
CA LEU A 553 1.75 47.00 -13.82
C LEU A 553 2.27 48.41 -14.11
N ALA A 554 1.69 49.09 -15.10
CA ALA A 554 2.05 50.48 -15.42
C ALA A 554 1.59 51.45 -14.33
N ALA A 555 0.41 51.23 -13.73
CA ALA A 555 -0.12 52.06 -12.65
C ALA A 555 0.62 51.84 -11.31
N ALA A 556 1.11 50.62 -11.05
CA ALA A 556 1.68 50.20 -9.77
C ALA A 556 2.78 51.12 -9.22
N GLY A 557 3.66 51.65 -10.09
CA GLY A 557 4.76 52.53 -9.69
C GLY A 557 4.35 53.93 -9.21
N SER A 558 3.07 54.29 -9.35
CA SER A 558 2.51 55.60 -8.96
C SER A 558 1.49 55.51 -7.82
N LEU A 559 1.32 54.33 -7.23
CA LEU A 559 0.33 54.10 -6.19
C LEU A 559 0.69 54.77 -4.87
N ALA A 560 -0.35 55.11 -4.11
CA ALA A 560 -0.20 55.58 -2.74
C ALA A 560 0.51 54.53 -1.87
N PRO A 561 1.32 54.96 -0.90
CA PRO A 561 2.00 54.07 0.04
C PRO A 561 0.99 53.26 0.89
N PRO A 562 1.48 52.25 1.65
CA PRO A 562 0.70 51.56 2.68
C PRO A 562 -0.05 52.53 3.60
N ALA A 563 -1.19 52.10 4.16
CA ALA A 563 -1.91 52.96 5.09
C ALA A 563 -1.18 53.01 6.43
N ASP A 564 -1.21 54.17 7.07
CA ASP A 564 -0.60 54.38 8.37
C ASP A 564 -1.24 53.51 9.47
N THR A 565 -2.51 53.10 9.30
CA THR A 565 -3.22 52.25 10.25
C THR A 565 -3.94 51.13 9.51
N VAL A 566 -3.63 49.88 9.89
CA VAL A 566 -4.32 48.69 9.39
C VAL A 566 -5.66 48.54 10.09
N ARG A 567 -6.76 48.63 9.33
CA ARG A 567 -8.13 48.38 9.79
C ARG A 567 -8.78 47.20 9.10
N THR A 568 -8.41 46.94 7.85
CA THR A 568 -8.97 45.82 7.07
C THR A 568 -7.85 44.89 6.62
N VAL A 569 -7.90 43.64 7.04
CA VAL A 569 -6.92 42.61 6.69
C VAL A 569 -7.58 41.58 5.79
N LEU A 570 -6.91 41.21 4.70
CA LEU A 570 -7.31 40.07 3.89
C LEU A 570 -6.46 38.85 4.28
N LEU A 571 -7.09 37.80 4.77
CA LEU A 571 -6.46 36.51 5.05
C LEU A 571 -6.90 35.47 4.02
N THR A 572 -5.92 34.78 3.45
CA THR A 572 -6.18 33.59 2.62
C THR A 572 -5.77 32.33 3.38
N GLY A 573 -6.45 31.21 3.14
CA GLY A 573 -6.10 29.93 3.78
C GLY A 573 -6.57 29.80 5.22
N ALA A 574 -7.57 30.59 5.64
CA ALA A 574 -8.11 30.61 7.00
C ALA A 574 -8.67 29.27 7.50
N ASN A 575 -8.98 28.34 6.59
CA ASN A 575 -9.43 26.98 6.91
C ASN A 575 -8.30 25.92 6.90
N GLY A 576 -7.04 26.34 6.71
CA GLY A 576 -5.86 25.50 6.84
C GLY A 576 -5.34 25.43 8.28
N TYR A 577 -4.37 24.55 8.54
CA TYR A 577 -3.90 24.26 9.90
C TYR A 577 -3.38 25.50 10.65
N LEU A 578 -2.42 26.24 10.09
CA LEU A 578 -1.95 27.50 10.68
C LEU A 578 -2.94 28.65 10.44
N GLY A 579 -3.64 28.63 9.31
CA GLY A 579 -4.53 29.71 8.88
C GLY A 579 -5.69 29.98 9.84
N ARG A 580 -6.22 28.95 10.51
CA ARG A 580 -7.27 29.12 11.52
C ARG A 580 -6.78 29.88 12.76
N PHE A 581 -5.52 29.68 13.14
CA PHE A 581 -4.91 30.43 14.25
C PHE A 581 -4.53 31.84 13.84
N LEU A 582 -4.04 32.04 12.60
CA LEU A 582 -3.89 33.39 12.03
C LEU A 582 -5.22 34.15 11.98
N CYS A 583 -6.32 33.45 11.67
CA CYS A 583 -7.66 34.02 11.66
C CYS A 583 -8.06 34.51 13.05
N LEU A 584 -7.94 33.65 14.08
CA LEU A 584 -8.20 34.03 15.47
C LEU A 584 -7.33 35.22 15.90
N GLU A 585 -6.04 35.15 15.63
CA GLU A 585 -5.07 36.15 16.08
C GLU A 585 -5.30 37.53 15.44
N TRP A 586 -5.69 37.55 14.16
CA TRP A 586 -6.10 38.80 13.52
C TRP A 586 -7.43 39.34 14.02
N LEU A 587 -8.40 38.47 14.33
CA LEU A 587 -9.65 38.90 14.93
C LEU A 587 -9.41 39.57 16.29
N GLU A 588 -8.56 38.98 17.13
CA GLU A 588 -8.18 39.56 18.43
C GLU A 588 -7.47 40.90 18.29
N ARG A 589 -6.62 41.06 17.27
CA ARG A 589 -5.91 42.33 17.00
C ARG A 589 -6.80 43.43 16.45
N LEU A 590 -7.79 43.08 15.64
CA LEU A 590 -8.68 44.01 14.95
C LEU A 590 -9.85 44.45 15.83
N ALA A 591 -10.35 43.57 16.71
CA ALA A 591 -11.53 43.83 17.53
C ALA A 591 -11.43 45.10 18.39
N PRO A 592 -10.32 45.37 19.13
CA PRO A 592 -10.19 46.59 19.94
C PRO A 592 -10.21 47.89 19.14
N ARG A 593 -9.96 47.81 17.82
CA ARG A 593 -9.89 48.97 16.90
C ARG A 593 -11.11 49.08 15.98
N GLY A 594 -12.09 48.18 16.13
CA GLY A 594 -13.25 48.12 15.23
C GLY A 594 -12.88 47.73 13.79
N GLY A 595 -11.80 46.96 13.61
CA GLY A 595 -11.33 46.52 12.29
C GLY A 595 -12.13 45.34 11.73
N THR A 596 -11.79 44.93 10.51
CA THR A 596 -12.46 43.82 9.79
C THR A 596 -11.42 42.87 9.22
N LEU A 597 -11.58 41.58 9.51
CA LEU A 597 -10.86 40.50 8.86
C LEU A 597 -11.72 39.96 7.71
N ILE A 598 -11.17 39.98 6.50
CA ILE A 598 -11.80 39.40 5.31
C ILE A 598 -11.10 38.08 5.01
N CYS A 599 -11.85 36.99 4.93
CA CYS A 599 -11.33 35.67 4.57
C CYS A 599 -11.89 35.20 3.24
N ILE A 600 -11.04 34.76 2.31
CA ILE A 600 -11.48 34.11 1.07
C ILE A 600 -11.29 32.60 1.22
N VAL A 601 -12.40 31.87 1.11
CA VAL A 601 -12.44 30.40 1.24
C VAL A 601 -13.34 29.82 0.15
N ARG A 602 -12.94 28.68 -0.42
CA ARG A 602 -13.75 27.97 -1.42
C ARG A 602 -15.05 27.45 -0.80
N GLY A 603 -16.18 27.83 -1.38
CA GLY A 603 -17.53 27.41 -0.99
C GLY A 603 -18.52 27.74 -2.09
N THR A 604 -19.72 27.13 -2.06
CA THR A 604 -20.81 27.45 -2.99
C THR A 604 -21.33 28.87 -2.81
N ASP A 605 -21.22 29.39 -1.59
CA ASP A 605 -21.65 30.71 -1.17
C ASP A 605 -20.86 31.14 0.10
N PRO A 606 -20.94 32.42 0.50
CA PRO A 606 -20.27 32.93 1.70
C PRO A 606 -20.60 32.20 3.00
N VAL A 607 -21.82 31.65 3.15
CA VAL A 607 -22.25 30.95 4.36
C VAL A 607 -21.56 29.59 4.45
N ALA A 608 -21.55 28.82 3.36
CA ALA A 608 -20.83 27.57 3.25
C ALA A 608 -19.31 27.77 3.43
N ALA A 609 -18.75 28.86 2.88
CA ALA A 609 -17.35 29.23 3.08
C ALA A 609 -17.03 29.53 4.56
N ARG A 610 -17.91 30.24 5.26
CA ARG A 610 -17.77 30.54 6.70
C ARG A 610 -17.85 29.28 7.56
N GLN A 611 -18.80 28.40 7.29
CA GLN A 611 -18.94 27.12 7.99
C GLN A 611 -17.66 26.27 7.91
N ARG A 612 -16.89 26.35 6.82
CA ARG A 612 -15.61 25.64 6.70
C ARG A 612 -14.52 26.21 7.61
N ILE A 613 -14.51 27.51 7.87
CA ILE A 613 -13.59 28.13 8.84
C ILE A 613 -14.01 27.72 10.25
N GLU A 614 -15.30 27.79 10.57
CA GLU A 614 -15.83 27.40 11.87
C GLU A 614 -15.56 25.91 12.17
N ALA A 615 -15.80 25.01 11.20
CA ALA A 615 -15.48 23.59 11.33
C ALA A 615 -13.97 23.32 11.47
N ALA A 616 -13.11 24.18 10.92
CA ALA A 616 -11.67 24.07 11.12
C ALA A 616 -11.25 24.51 12.53
N ILE A 617 -11.96 25.45 13.16
CA ILE A 617 -11.71 25.87 14.55
C ILE A 617 -12.26 24.86 15.55
N ASP A 618 -13.46 24.33 15.29
CA ASP A 618 -14.23 23.49 16.20
C ASP A 618 -13.70 22.04 16.29
N SER A 619 -12.66 21.83 17.10
CA SER A 619 -12.07 20.51 17.38
C SER A 619 -12.59 19.87 18.68
N GLY A 620 -13.70 20.37 19.23
CA GLY A 620 -14.23 19.95 20.53
C GLY A 620 -13.67 20.71 21.74
N ASP A 621 -13.12 21.92 21.54
CA ASP A 621 -12.78 22.86 22.59
C ASP A 621 -13.81 24.01 22.63
N ASP A 622 -14.71 23.98 23.62
CA ASP A 622 -15.82 24.94 23.73
C ASP A 622 -15.36 26.38 23.99
N GLU A 623 -14.21 26.56 24.66
CA GLU A 623 -13.65 27.88 24.97
C GLU A 623 -13.19 28.54 23.66
N LEU A 624 -12.40 27.84 22.86
CA LEU A 624 -11.94 28.31 21.56
C LEU A 624 -13.11 28.60 20.61
N SER A 625 -14.07 27.67 20.50
CA SER A 625 -15.23 27.83 19.61
C SER A 625 -16.10 29.03 20.00
N THR A 626 -16.33 29.24 21.31
CA THR A 626 -17.11 30.38 21.81
C THR A 626 -16.38 31.71 21.59
N HIS A 627 -15.09 31.75 21.92
CA HIS A 627 -14.24 32.93 21.76
C HIS A 627 -14.11 33.35 20.29
N PHE A 628 -13.87 32.39 19.40
CA PHE A 628 -13.84 32.64 17.96
C PHE A 628 -15.17 33.21 17.45
N ARG A 629 -16.31 32.60 17.79
CA ARG A 629 -17.64 33.07 17.35
C ARG A 629 -17.92 34.50 17.83
N ALA A 630 -17.59 34.81 19.09
CA ALA A 630 -17.79 36.15 19.66
C ALA A 630 -17.06 37.25 18.89
N LEU A 631 -15.85 36.97 18.41
CA LEU A 631 -15.08 37.89 17.57
C LEU A 631 -15.56 37.88 16.11
N ALA A 632 -15.79 36.69 15.56
CA ALA A 632 -16.16 36.51 14.15
C ALA A 632 -17.51 37.15 13.80
N ASP A 633 -18.48 37.14 14.71
CA ASP A 633 -19.80 37.76 14.49
C ASP A 633 -19.74 39.27 14.27
N GLN A 634 -18.70 39.93 14.77
CA GLN A 634 -18.53 41.39 14.67
C GLN A 634 -17.45 41.81 13.67
N HIS A 635 -16.42 40.98 13.49
CA HIS A 635 -15.20 41.36 12.78
C HIS A 635 -14.83 40.47 11.59
N LEU A 636 -15.50 39.34 11.36
CA LEU A 636 -15.20 38.44 10.25
C LEU A 636 -16.18 38.61 9.08
N GLU A 637 -15.64 38.97 7.92
CA GLU A 637 -16.32 38.84 6.63
C GLU A 637 -15.74 37.66 5.87
N VAL A 638 -16.58 36.75 5.37
CA VAL A 638 -16.14 35.60 4.57
C VAL A 638 -16.66 35.73 3.15
N LEU A 639 -15.79 35.57 2.17
CA LEU A 639 -16.12 35.57 0.75
C LEU A 639 -15.89 34.17 0.17
N ALA A 640 -16.83 33.73 -0.65
CA ALA A 640 -16.65 32.54 -1.47
C ALA A 640 -15.83 32.91 -2.72
N GLY A 641 -14.64 32.35 -2.84
CA GLY A 641 -13.74 32.63 -3.95
C GLY A 641 -12.68 31.54 -4.14
N ASP A 642 -12.00 31.60 -5.28
CA ASP A 642 -10.88 30.71 -5.63
C ASP A 642 -9.67 31.55 -6.03
N LEU A 643 -8.58 31.38 -5.30
CA LEU A 643 -7.35 32.13 -5.52
C LEU A 643 -6.73 31.83 -6.89
N ALA A 644 -6.93 30.62 -7.42
CA ALA A 644 -6.43 30.24 -8.74
C ALA A 644 -7.24 30.88 -9.88
N ALA A 645 -8.42 31.42 -9.58
CA ALA A 645 -9.25 32.11 -10.56
C ALA A 645 -8.87 33.60 -10.65
N ALA A 646 -9.03 34.15 -11.85
CA ALA A 646 -8.84 35.57 -12.10
C ALA A 646 -9.65 36.42 -11.11
N ASN A 647 -9.03 37.47 -10.56
CA ASN A 647 -9.64 38.34 -9.55
C ASN A 647 -10.17 37.56 -8.33
N LEU A 648 -9.48 36.48 -7.95
CA LEU A 648 -9.80 35.60 -6.82
C LEU A 648 -11.16 34.89 -6.94
N GLY A 649 -11.70 34.79 -8.17
CA GLY A 649 -13.04 34.24 -8.44
C GLY A 649 -14.20 35.13 -7.98
N LEU A 650 -13.92 36.40 -7.71
CA LEU A 650 -14.92 37.37 -7.24
C LEU A 650 -15.50 38.18 -8.40
N ASP A 651 -16.72 38.69 -8.22
CA ASP A 651 -17.29 39.67 -9.15
C ASP A 651 -16.52 40.99 -9.14
N THR A 652 -16.62 41.74 -10.25
CA THR A 652 -15.89 43.00 -10.43
C THR A 652 -16.16 44.02 -9.31
N PRO A 653 -17.41 44.26 -8.86
CA PRO A 653 -17.67 45.18 -7.75
C PRO A 653 -16.98 44.76 -6.44
N THR A 654 -17.02 43.47 -6.09
CA THR A 654 -16.40 42.95 -4.88
C THR A 654 -14.89 43.05 -4.96
N TRP A 655 -14.29 42.69 -6.10
CA TRP A 655 -12.85 42.81 -6.30
C TRP A 655 -12.37 44.26 -6.20
N GLN A 656 -13.09 45.21 -6.83
CA GLN A 656 -12.77 46.65 -6.75
C GLN A 656 -12.88 47.17 -5.31
N ARG A 657 -13.88 46.72 -4.55
CA ARG A 657 -14.01 47.03 -3.12
C ARG A 657 -12.78 46.55 -2.36
N LEU A 658 -12.38 45.28 -2.52
CA LEU A 658 -11.19 44.75 -1.85
C LEU A 658 -9.92 45.52 -2.23
N ALA A 659 -9.77 45.88 -3.51
CA ALA A 659 -8.63 46.64 -3.99
C ALA A 659 -8.54 48.02 -3.32
N GLY A 660 -9.68 48.65 -3.02
CA GLY A 660 -9.76 49.95 -2.35
C GLY A 660 -9.72 49.90 -0.83
N THR A 661 -10.25 48.87 -0.18
CA THR A 661 -10.46 48.85 1.29
C THR A 661 -9.46 48.00 2.05
N VAL A 662 -8.84 46.99 1.45
CA VAL A 662 -7.87 46.13 2.16
C VAL A 662 -6.59 46.92 2.44
N ASP A 663 -6.12 46.82 3.68
CA ASP A 663 -4.92 47.52 4.13
C ASP A 663 -3.67 46.66 4.15
N LEU A 664 -3.83 45.39 4.52
CA LEU A 664 -2.75 44.42 4.65
C LEU A 664 -3.26 43.06 4.17
N ILE A 665 -2.40 42.30 3.51
CA ILE A 665 -2.72 40.96 3.03
C ILE A 665 -1.85 39.93 3.74
N VAL A 666 -2.48 38.87 4.25
CA VAL A 666 -1.82 37.69 4.79
C VAL A 666 -2.11 36.50 3.89
N HIS A 667 -1.09 36.08 3.16
CA HIS A 667 -1.20 35.00 2.19
C HIS A 667 -0.69 33.68 2.78
N ALA A 668 -1.59 32.93 3.43
CA ALA A 668 -1.32 31.61 4.01
C ALA A 668 -1.85 30.44 3.18
N ALA A 669 -2.69 30.71 2.17
CA ALA A 669 -3.25 29.65 1.34
C ALA A 669 -2.17 28.92 0.52
N ALA A 670 -2.21 27.60 0.57
CA ALA A 670 -1.47 26.73 -0.32
C ALA A 670 -2.14 25.35 -0.41
N MET A 671 -2.05 24.73 -1.58
CA MET A 671 -2.21 23.29 -1.70
C MET A 671 -0.91 22.62 -1.24
N VAL A 672 -0.99 21.89 -0.13
CA VAL A 672 0.13 21.14 0.45
C VAL A 672 -0.06 19.67 0.11
N ASN A 673 0.68 19.20 -0.91
CA ASN A 673 0.74 17.79 -1.25
C ASN A 673 2.18 17.45 -1.64
N HIS A 674 2.81 16.55 -0.89
CA HIS A 674 4.22 16.21 -1.05
C HIS A 674 4.49 15.19 -2.18
N VAL A 675 3.44 14.66 -2.79
CA VAL A 675 3.50 13.66 -3.87
C VAL A 675 3.25 14.29 -5.24
N LEU A 676 2.43 15.36 -5.31
CA LEU A 676 2.10 15.99 -6.58
C LEU A 676 3.30 16.75 -7.18
N PRO A 677 3.50 16.67 -8.51
CA PRO A 677 4.55 17.42 -9.19
C PRO A 677 4.25 18.93 -9.20
N TYR A 678 5.31 19.74 -9.39
CA TYR A 678 5.20 21.21 -9.42
C TYR A 678 4.16 21.73 -10.41
N SER A 679 4.04 21.12 -11.60
CA SER A 679 3.07 21.51 -12.63
C SER A 679 1.62 21.51 -12.11
N GLN A 680 1.25 20.53 -11.29
CA GLN A 680 -0.08 20.43 -10.68
C GLN A 680 -0.29 21.41 -9.52
N LEU A 681 0.79 21.88 -8.90
CA LEU A 681 0.77 22.87 -7.83
C LEU A 681 0.87 24.31 -8.36
N PHE A 682 1.22 24.49 -9.64
CA PHE A 682 1.47 25.79 -10.26
C PHE A 682 0.26 26.72 -10.21
N GLY A 683 -0.91 26.26 -10.67
CA GLY A 683 -2.15 27.03 -10.60
C GLY A 683 -2.49 27.50 -9.18
N PRO A 684 -2.76 26.58 -8.23
CA PRO A 684 -3.22 26.98 -6.90
C PRO A 684 -2.18 27.74 -6.07
N ASN A 685 -0.86 27.47 -6.23
CA ASN A 685 0.16 28.07 -5.39
C ASN A 685 0.93 29.22 -6.05
N VAL A 686 1.10 29.24 -7.38
CA VAL A 686 1.87 30.28 -8.07
C VAL A 686 0.94 31.32 -8.68
N VAL A 687 -0.04 30.90 -9.48
CA VAL A 687 -1.04 31.82 -10.05
C VAL A 687 -1.87 32.46 -8.94
N GLY A 688 -2.24 31.68 -7.92
CA GLY A 688 -2.92 32.21 -6.74
C GLY A 688 -2.12 33.27 -5.97
N THR A 689 -0.80 33.09 -5.85
CA THR A 689 0.07 34.13 -5.27
C THR A 689 0.13 35.36 -6.17
N ALA A 690 0.18 35.19 -7.50
CA ALA A 690 0.20 36.30 -8.43
C ALA A 690 -1.09 37.15 -8.39
N GLU A 691 -2.26 36.53 -8.27
CA GLU A 691 -3.54 37.25 -8.10
C GLU A 691 -3.61 38.04 -6.79
N ILE A 692 -2.98 37.52 -5.73
CA ILE A 692 -2.84 38.25 -4.47
C ILE A 692 -1.88 39.44 -4.61
N LEU A 693 -0.74 39.24 -5.27
CA LEU A 693 0.21 40.32 -5.56
C LEU A 693 -0.42 41.39 -6.46
N LYS A 694 -1.23 40.99 -7.45
CA LYS A 694 -2.05 41.89 -8.27
C LYS A 694 -2.94 42.77 -7.39
N LEU A 695 -3.73 42.18 -6.49
CA LEU A 695 -4.57 42.94 -5.57
C LEU A 695 -3.76 43.93 -4.71
N ALA A 696 -2.55 43.51 -4.30
CA ALA A 696 -1.64 44.31 -3.50
C ALA A 696 -1.10 45.55 -4.25
N ILE A 697 -1.12 45.55 -5.58
CA ILE A 697 -0.62 46.62 -6.47
C ILE A 697 -1.69 47.24 -7.39
N SER A 698 -2.98 47.10 -7.10
CA SER A 698 -4.05 47.66 -7.96
C SER A 698 -4.41 49.13 -7.67
N THR A 699 -4.80 49.46 -6.43
CA THR A 699 -5.36 50.80 -6.07
C THR A 699 -4.48 51.56 -5.08
N ARG A 700 -3.77 50.83 -4.23
CA ARG A 700 -2.82 51.31 -3.23
C ARG A 700 -1.89 50.16 -2.91
N LEU A 701 -0.65 50.45 -2.52
CA LEU A 701 0.26 49.43 -2.05
C LEU A 701 -0.26 48.84 -0.73
N LYS A 702 -0.36 47.52 -0.65
CA LYS A 702 -0.82 46.79 0.54
C LYS A 702 0.32 45.87 1.00
N PRO A 703 0.88 46.04 2.20
CA PRO A 703 1.90 45.14 2.70
C PRO A 703 1.43 43.69 2.64
N VAL A 704 2.32 42.78 2.22
CA VAL A 704 2.01 41.36 2.07
C VAL A 704 2.85 40.54 3.04
N SER A 705 2.19 39.83 3.94
CA SER A 705 2.79 38.75 4.73
C SER A 705 2.61 37.44 3.97
N TYR A 706 3.67 36.90 3.40
CA TYR A 706 3.67 35.67 2.61
C TYR A 706 4.19 34.49 3.43
N LEU A 707 3.39 33.44 3.55
CA LEU A 707 3.84 32.21 4.22
C LEU A 707 4.50 31.28 3.21
N SER A 708 5.77 31.00 3.47
CA SER A 708 6.63 30.09 2.73
C SER A 708 7.10 28.94 3.62
N THR A 709 8.09 28.17 3.16
CA THR A 709 8.65 27.03 3.89
C THR A 709 10.17 27.05 3.81
N VAL A 710 10.85 26.54 4.85
CA VAL A 710 12.31 26.36 4.80
C VAL A 710 12.77 25.36 3.75
N ALA A 711 11.89 24.52 3.20
CA ALA A 711 12.25 23.69 2.05
C ALA A 711 12.63 24.52 0.79
N VAL A 712 12.30 25.82 0.77
CA VAL A 712 12.75 26.77 -0.25
C VAL A 712 14.25 27.05 -0.16
N THR A 713 14.82 26.98 1.05
CA THR A 713 16.21 27.36 1.33
C THR A 713 17.20 26.22 1.18
N ALA A 714 16.74 24.98 1.02
CA ALA A 714 17.61 23.83 0.77
C ALA A 714 18.35 23.97 -0.58
N LEU A 715 19.67 23.94 -0.54
CA LEU A 715 20.56 23.99 -1.70
C LEU A 715 20.99 22.58 -2.14
N PRO A 716 21.35 22.36 -3.43
CA PRO A 716 21.77 21.05 -3.93
C PRO A 716 23.02 20.46 -3.25
N ASP A 717 23.82 21.29 -2.59
CA ASP A 717 25.01 20.91 -1.83
C ASP A 717 24.72 20.58 -0.35
N GLY A 718 23.44 20.63 0.05
CA GLY A 718 22.99 20.41 1.43
C GLY A 718 23.06 21.65 2.33
N GLY A 719 23.43 22.81 1.79
CA GLY A 719 23.40 24.10 2.52
C GLY A 719 22.01 24.71 2.61
N PHE A 720 21.86 25.72 3.49
CA PHE A 720 20.62 26.50 3.63
C PHE A 720 20.86 27.98 3.32
N VAL A 721 19.90 28.59 2.64
CA VAL A 721 19.86 30.03 2.36
C VAL A 721 19.47 30.82 3.62
N GLY A 722 20.28 31.82 3.99
CA GLY A 722 20.02 32.71 5.13
C GLY A 722 18.90 33.74 4.89
N GLU A 723 18.53 34.45 5.96
CA GLU A 723 17.39 35.39 5.99
C GLU A 723 17.59 36.70 5.20
N ASP A 724 18.83 37.00 4.79
CA ASP A 724 19.18 38.19 4.00
C ASP A 724 19.58 37.85 2.56
N VAL A 725 19.45 36.58 2.17
CA VAL A 725 19.89 36.12 0.85
C VAL A 725 18.69 36.00 -0.07
N ASP A 726 18.78 36.67 -1.22
CA ASP A 726 17.77 36.60 -2.28
C ASP A 726 17.73 35.20 -2.89
N VAL A 727 16.56 34.56 -2.77
CA VAL A 727 16.30 33.21 -3.25
C VAL A 727 16.51 33.05 -4.76
N ARG A 728 16.32 34.12 -5.55
CA ARG A 728 16.53 34.13 -7.00
C ARG A 728 18.00 33.97 -7.36
N THR A 729 18.90 34.43 -6.48
CA THR A 729 20.35 34.35 -6.69
C THR A 729 20.94 33.08 -6.08
N ALA A 730 20.45 32.66 -4.92
CA ALA A 730 20.91 31.46 -4.24
C ALA A 730 20.37 30.16 -4.85
N SER A 731 19.14 30.19 -5.36
CA SER A 731 18.49 29.07 -6.06
C SER A 731 17.88 29.58 -7.38
N PRO A 732 18.72 29.93 -8.38
CA PRO A 732 18.24 30.48 -9.65
C PRO A 732 17.51 29.45 -10.52
N VAL A 733 17.78 28.16 -10.28
CA VAL A 733 17.22 27.02 -11.01
C VAL A 733 16.86 25.92 -10.01
N ARG A 734 15.66 25.37 -10.14
CA ARG A 734 15.21 24.18 -9.39
C ARG A 734 14.95 23.02 -10.34
N SER A 735 15.43 21.84 -9.96
CA SER A 735 15.13 20.59 -10.65
C SER A 735 13.69 20.18 -10.39
N LEU A 736 12.97 19.75 -11.42
CA LEU A 736 11.59 19.26 -11.31
C LEU A 736 11.59 17.72 -11.23
N ASP A 737 12.28 17.20 -10.23
CA ASP A 737 12.31 15.77 -9.97
C ASP A 737 11.07 15.29 -9.20
N SER A 738 10.92 13.96 -9.12
CA SER A 738 9.86 13.28 -8.37
C SER A 738 10.24 13.05 -6.89
N SER A 739 11.25 13.75 -6.36
CA SER A 739 11.63 13.58 -4.96
C SER A 739 10.54 14.11 -4.02
N TYR A 740 10.42 13.50 -2.84
CA TYR A 740 9.36 13.80 -1.88
C TYR A 740 9.36 15.30 -1.52
N ALA A 741 8.19 15.93 -1.56
CA ALA A 741 7.96 17.36 -1.30
C ALA A 741 8.62 18.36 -2.27
N SER A 742 9.33 17.90 -3.30
CA SER A 742 10.02 18.75 -4.29
C SER A 742 9.08 19.71 -5.02
N GLY A 743 7.90 19.22 -5.44
CA GLY A 743 6.88 20.02 -6.11
C GLY A 743 6.33 21.16 -5.24
N TYR A 744 6.02 20.86 -3.97
CA TYR A 744 5.52 21.84 -3.01
C TYR A 744 6.56 22.92 -2.69
N ALA A 745 7.78 22.51 -2.37
CA ALA A 745 8.88 23.44 -2.11
C ALA A 745 9.13 24.37 -3.31
N THR A 746 9.11 23.82 -4.52
CA THR A 746 9.28 24.60 -5.76
C THR A 746 8.12 25.58 -5.99
N SER A 747 6.89 25.22 -5.63
CA SER A 747 5.76 26.14 -5.70
C SER A 747 5.85 27.33 -4.74
N LYS A 748 6.36 27.11 -3.52
CA LYS A 748 6.61 28.18 -2.53
C LYS A 748 7.79 29.05 -2.92
N TRP A 749 8.85 28.45 -3.46
CA TRP A 749 9.98 29.17 -4.06
C TRP A 749 9.48 30.12 -5.16
N ALA A 750 8.62 29.64 -6.06
CA ALA A 750 8.08 30.47 -7.15
C ALA A 750 7.26 31.67 -6.63
N GLY A 751 6.49 31.49 -5.54
CA GLY A 751 5.79 32.58 -4.88
C GLY A 751 6.74 33.62 -4.26
N GLU A 752 7.85 33.19 -3.64
CA GLU A 752 8.89 34.11 -3.14
C GLU A 752 9.54 34.90 -4.28
N VAL A 753 9.82 34.25 -5.41
CA VAL A 753 10.38 34.91 -6.61
C VAL A 753 9.46 36.01 -7.12
N LEU A 754 8.15 35.73 -7.25
CA LEU A 754 7.16 36.72 -7.70
C LEU A 754 6.99 37.86 -6.70
N ALA A 755 7.03 37.57 -5.40
CA ALA A 755 6.93 38.60 -4.36
C ALA A 755 8.16 39.52 -4.38
N ALA A 756 9.37 38.96 -4.54
CA ALA A 756 10.61 39.72 -4.67
C ALA A 756 10.61 40.59 -5.93
N GLU A 757 10.15 40.07 -7.07
CA GLU A 757 10.01 40.85 -8.30
C GLU A 757 8.98 41.99 -8.15
N THR A 758 7.88 41.75 -7.46
CA THR A 758 6.86 42.78 -7.17
C THR A 758 7.43 43.88 -6.28
N HIS A 759 8.25 43.51 -5.30
CA HIS A 759 8.96 44.49 -4.48
C HIS A 759 9.93 45.33 -5.34
N ASP A 760 10.79 44.70 -6.12
CA ASP A 760 11.79 45.41 -6.94
C ASP A 760 11.16 46.38 -7.94
N ARG A 761 10.02 45.98 -8.53
CA ARG A 761 9.34 46.77 -9.57
C ARG A 761 8.43 47.85 -9.01
N CYS A 762 7.70 47.55 -7.94
CA CYS A 762 6.58 48.38 -7.46
C CYS A 762 6.83 48.99 -6.07
N GLY A 763 7.92 48.62 -5.38
CA GLY A 763 8.19 49.04 -4.01
C GLY A 763 7.23 48.42 -2.97
N LEU A 764 6.56 47.31 -3.32
CA LEU A 764 5.61 46.63 -2.44
C LEU A 764 6.31 46.12 -1.17
N PRO A 765 5.86 46.48 0.05
CA PRO A 765 6.41 45.89 1.27
C PRO A 765 6.00 44.42 1.38
N VAL A 766 6.98 43.55 1.59
CA VAL A 766 6.75 42.11 1.72
C VAL A 766 7.51 41.57 2.92
N ALA A 767 6.83 40.73 3.71
CA ALA A 767 7.43 39.89 4.74
C ALA A 767 7.19 38.42 4.40
N VAL A 768 8.27 37.68 4.11
CA VAL A 768 8.24 36.25 3.86
C VAL A 768 8.55 35.50 5.15
N PHE A 769 7.67 34.59 5.55
CA PHE A 769 7.82 33.75 6.73
C PHE A 769 8.04 32.31 6.29
N ARG A 770 9.27 31.81 6.40
CA ARG A 770 9.64 30.43 6.05
C ARG A 770 9.52 29.56 7.29
N SER A 771 8.40 28.88 7.44
CA SER A 771 8.18 27.95 8.56
C SER A 771 8.70 26.54 8.23
N ASP A 772 9.13 25.83 9.27
CA ASP A 772 9.34 24.38 9.24
C ASP A 772 8.13 23.65 9.84
N MET A 773 8.31 22.74 10.79
CA MET A 773 7.23 22.02 11.43
C MET A 773 6.42 22.93 12.36
N ILE A 774 5.12 23.04 12.10
CA ILE A 774 4.18 23.78 12.95
C ILE A 774 3.49 22.77 13.86
N LEU A 775 3.79 22.86 15.16
CA LEU A 775 3.29 21.97 16.20
C LEU A 775 1.88 22.38 16.67
N ALA A 776 1.25 21.51 17.46
CA ALA A 776 -0.01 21.76 18.17
C ALA A 776 -0.07 23.13 18.84
N HIS A 777 -1.28 23.69 18.89
CA HIS A 777 -1.56 24.86 19.71
C HIS A 777 -1.26 24.53 21.17
N SER A 778 -0.50 25.40 21.86
CA SER A 778 -0.05 25.13 23.23
C SER A 778 -1.19 25.12 24.26
N ARG A 779 -2.16 26.03 24.10
CA ARG A 779 -3.31 26.21 25.01
C ARG A 779 -4.54 25.32 24.72
N TYR A 780 -5.18 25.46 23.56
CA TYR A 780 -6.48 24.85 23.28
C TYR A 780 -6.40 23.36 22.94
N ALA A 781 -7.34 22.57 23.45
CA ALA A 781 -7.35 21.12 23.33
C ALA A 781 -7.80 20.67 21.92
N GLY A 782 -7.38 19.48 21.51
CA GLY A 782 -7.75 18.86 20.22
C GLY A 782 -7.17 19.53 18.96
N GLN A 783 -6.28 20.51 19.11
CA GLN A 783 -5.74 21.32 18.00
C GLN A 783 -4.51 20.67 17.32
N LEU A 784 -4.66 19.42 16.88
CA LEU A 784 -3.63 18.64 16.20
C LEU A 784 -3.73 18.75 14.67
N ASN A 785 -2.61 18.58 13.96
CA ASN A 785 -2.61 18.42 12.51
C ASN A 785 -2.47 16.93 12.16
N LEU A 786 -3.59 16.22 12.02
CA LEU A 786 -3.59 14.75 11.89
C LEU A 786 -2.86 14.22 10.66
N THR A 787 -2.58 15.08 9.67
CA THR A 787 -1.88 14.69 8.46
C THR A 787 -0.38 14.95 8.50
N ASP A 788 0.14 15.72 9.47
CA ASP A 788 1.56 16.07 9.55
C ASP A 788 2.44 14.92 10.08
N MET A 789 3.74 14.99 9.79
CA MET A 789 4.69 13.93 10.16
C MET A 789 4.87 13.75 11.67
N PHE A 790 4.91 14.85 12.42
CA PHE A 790 5.15 14.86 13.86
C PHE A 790 3.95 14.29 14.62
N THR A 791 2.73 14.76 14.34
CA THR A 791 1.51 14.21 14.96
C THR A 791 1.40 12.70 14.68
N ARG A 792 1.62 12.29 13.43
CA ARG A 792 1.63 10.88 13.02
C ARG A 792 2.71 10.07 13.77
N LEU A 793 3.91 10.63 13.95
CA LEU A 793 4.99 9.98 14.68
C LEU A 793 4.64 9.79 16.16
N ILE A 794 4.20 10.85 16.85
CA ILE A 794 3.82 10.76 18.27
C ILE A 794 2.70 9.74 18.47
N LEU A 795 1.67 9.77 17.61
CA LEU A 795 0.60 8.76 17.63
C LEU A 795 1.17 7.36 17.49
N SER A 796 2.06 7.17 16.52
CA SER A 796 2.68 5.88 16.21
C SER A 796 3.55 5.35 17.36
N LEU A 797 4.34 6.21 18.01
CA LEU A 797 5.18 5.83 19.15
C LEU A 797 4.34 5.40 20.35
N VAL A 798 3.24 6.12 20.63
CA VAL A 798 2.34 5.78 21.74
C VAL A 798 1.50 4.55 21.43
N ALA A 799 1.01 4.40 20.20
CA ALA A 799 0.18 3.26 19.79
C ALA A 799 0.98 1.95 19.73
N THR A 800 2.23 2.00 19.25
CA THR A 800 3.09 0.81 19.15
C THR A 800 3.84 0.51 20.44
N GLY A 801 4.06 1.51 21.30
CA GLY A 801 4.80 1.37 22.56
C GLY A 801 6.30 1.13 22.37
N ILE A 802 6.87 1.47 21.21
CA ILE A 802 8.31 1.31 20.93
C ILE A 802 8.91 2.53 20.24
N ALA A 803 10.14 2.86 20.61
CA ALA A 803 10.95 3.95 20.04
C ALA A 803 12.39 3.48 19.80
N PRO A 804 13.18 4.13 18.93
CA PRO A 804 14.57 3.75 18.78
C PRO A 804 15.38 4.22 19.99
N ALA A 805 16.59 3.67 20.16
CA ALA A 805 17.53 4.18 21.13
C ALA A 805 17.89 5.64 20.84
N SER A 806 17.99 6.01 19.57
CA SER A 806 18.07 7.39 19.11
C SER A 806 17.43 7.55 17.74
N PHE A 807 16.75 8.67 17.48
CA PHE A 807 16.37 9.05 16.11
C PHE A 807 17.56 9.54 15.26
N TYR A 808 18.71 9.77 15.88
CA TYR A 808 19.91 10.33 15.29
C TYR A 808 21.07 9.32 15.30
N GLN A 809 22.09 9.57 14.48
CA GLN A 809 23.28 8.72 14.45
C GLN A 809 24.01 8.78 15.80
N LEU A 810 24.35 7.62 16.34
CA LEU A 810 25.11 7.50 17.59
C LEU A 810 26.58 7.85 17.36
N ASP A 811 27.29 8.25 18.43
CA ASP A 811 28.73 8.49 18.37
C ASP A 811 29.52 7.17 18.23
N ALA A 812 30.85 7.27 18.07
CA ALA A 812 31.73 6.10 17.95
C ALA A 812 31.72 5.17 19.17
N HIS A 813 31.15 5.61 20.30
CA HIS A 813 31.01 4.86 21.54
C HIS A 813 29.58 4.36 21.77
N GLY A 814 28.66 4.57 20.82
CA GLY A 814 27.26 4.16 20.91
C GLY A 814 26.37 5.07 21.76
N ASN A 815 26.82 6.30 22.08
CA ASN A 815 26.02 7.25 22.86
C ASN A 815 25.19 8.15 21.94
N ARG A 816 24.06 8.65 22.48
CA ARG A 816 23.27 9.69 21.82
C ARG A 816 24.10 10.95 21.65
N GLN A 817 23.97 11.56 20.48
CA GLN A 817 24.56 12.84 20.19
C GLN A 817 23.56 13.97 20.45
N ARG A 818 24.07 15.16 20.72
CA ARG A 818 23.24 16.36 20.85
C ARG A 818 22.54 16.62 19.51
N ALA A 819 21.22 16.77 19.57
CA ALA A 819 20.39 17.02 18.41
C ALA A 819 19.33 18.08 18.74
N HIS A 820 18.72 18.62 17.70
CA HIS A 820 17.75 19.71 17.78
C HIS A 820 16.47 19.36 17.02
N TYR A 821 15.35 19.96 17.41
CA TYR A 821 14.10 19.91 16.67
C TYR A 821 13.60 21.32 16.35
N ASP A 822 13.48 21.64 15.06
CA ASP A 822 13.23 23.00 14.56
C ASP A 822 11.76 23.48 14.68
N GLY A 823 10.84 22.60 15.10
CA GLY A 823 9.41 22.92 15.13
C GLY A 823 9.00 23.94 16.21
N LEU A 824 7.93 24.70 15.93
CA LEU A 824 7.38 25.73 16.84
C LEU A 824 5.88 25.53 17.10
N PRO A 825 5.35 25.89 18.28
CA PRO A 825 3.90 25.88 18.56
C PRO A 825 3.11 26.78 17.59
N ALA A 826 1.91 26.33 17.19
CA ALA A 826 1.09 27.07 16.22
C ALA A 826 0.67 28.46 16.70
N ASP A 827 0.37 28.62 17.99
CA ASP A 827 -0.01 29.88 18.62
C ASP A 827 1.11 30.91 18.57
N PHE A 828 2.31 30.55 19.02
CA PHE A 828 3.48 31.42 18.90
C PHE A 828 3.79 31.75 17.44
N THR A 829 3.70 30.75 16.55
CA THR A 829 3.94 30.95 15.11
C THR A 829 2.96 31.96 14.52
N ALA A 830 1.67 31.88 14.89
CA ALA A 830 0.65 32.83 14.45
C ALA A 830 0.90 34.24 15.02
N GLU A 831 1.20 34.36 16.32
CA GLU A 831 1.52 35.64 16.98
C GLU A 831 2.75 36.30 16.32
N ALA A 832 3.81 35.52 16.05
CA ALA A 832 5.03 35.98 15.42
C ALA A 832 4.77 36.52 14.01
N ILE A 833 4.08 35.75 13.17
CA ILE A 833 3.76 36.13 11.79
C ILE A 833 2.87 37.37 11.76
N THR A 834 1.81 37.42 12.57
CA THR A 834 0.87 38.55 12.58
C THR A 834 1.53 39.84 13.09
N THR A 835 2.39 39.76 14.12
CA THR A 835 3.10 40.93 14.67
C THR A 835 4.18 41.45 13.73
N LEU A 836 5.08 40.57 13.29
CA LEU A 836 6.18 40.97 12.41
C LEU A 836 5.67 41.40 11.03
N GLY A 837 4.61 40.75 10.55
CA GLY A 837 3.94 41.08 9.29
C GLY A 837 3.29 42.47 9.34
N ALA A 838 2.59 42.79 10.44
CA ALA A 838 2.01 44.12 10.65
C ALA A 838 3.06 45.24 10.74
N ASN A 839 4.24 44.93 11.27
CA ASN A 839 5.34 45.89 11.40
C ASN A 839 6.16 46.05 10.11
N SER A 840 6.03 45.14 9.15
CA SER A 840 6.78 45.15 7.89
C SER A 840 6.12 46.05 6.85
N THR A 841 6.16 47.37 7.11
CA THR A 841 5.51 48.40 6.26
C THR A 841 6.41 48.95 5.16
N THR A 842 7.69 48.57 5.13
CA THR A 842 8.67 48.94 4.10
C THR A 842 9.59 47.76 3.79
N GLY A 843 10.27 47.77 2.64
CA GLY A 843 11.30 46.79 2.31
C GLY A 843 10.80 45.39 1.98
N PHE A 844 11.75 44.49 1.74
CA PHE A 844 11.53 43.05 1.58
C PHE A 844 12.24 42.32 2.73
N HIS A 845 11.44 41.72 3.62
CA HIS A 845 11.94 41.02 4.79
C HIS A 845 11.69 39.52 4.62
N THR A 846 12.66 38.72 5.02
CA THR A 846 12.52 37.27 5.11
C THR A 846 12.89 36.84 6.52
N TYR A 847 12.09 35.95 7.08
CA TYR A 847 12.25 35.39 8.41
C TYR A 847 12.18 33.86 8.34
N ASN A 848 13.18 33.19 8.87
CA ASN A 848 13.17 31.74 9.07
C ASN A 848 12.49 31.45 10.42
N VAL A 849 11.22 31.07 10.38
CA VAL A 849 10.38 30.89 11.58
C VAL A 849 10.59 29.48 12.13
N LEU A 850 11.65 29.34 12.94
CA LEU A 850 12.18 28.09 13.45
C LEU A 850 12.49 28.19 14.94
N ASN A 851 12.59 27.04 15.60
CA ASN A 851 13.15 26.98 16.94
C ASN A 851 14.64 27.37 16.91
N THR A 852 14.95 28.49 17.55
CA THR A 852 16.29 29.13 17.54
C THR A 852 17.18 28.71 18.70
N HIS A 853 16.68 27.87 19.61
CA HIS A 853 17.43 27.42 20.76
C HIS A 853 18.37 26.29 20.37
N ASP A 854 19.62 26.34 20.85
CA ASP A 854 20.47 25.16 20.92
C ASP A 854 20.43 24.66 22.37
N ASP A 855 19.33 24.04 22.77
CA ASP A 855 19.10 23.50 24.12
C ASP A 855 19.21 21.97 24.18
N GLY A 856 19.43 21.32 23.02
CA GLY A 856 19.53 19.86 22.91
C GLY A 856 18.18 19.14 22.98
N ILE A 857 17.06 19.86 22.86
CA ILE A 857 15.72 19.28 22.82
C ILE A 857 15.47 18.70 21.43
N SER A 858 15.20 17.39 21.38
CA SER A 858 15.08 16.61 20.14
C SER A 858 13.95 15.58 20.21
N LEU A 859 13.75 14.81 19.13
CA LEU A 859 12.83 13.66 19.14
C LEU A 859 13.16 12.64 20.24
N ASP A 860 14.44 12.49 20.60
CA ASP A 860 14.84 11.64 21.71
C ASP A 860 14.36 12.19 23.04
N THR A 861 14.51 13.50 23.26
CA THR A 861 14.01 14.18 24.45
C THR A 861 12.49 14.02 24.57
N PHE A 862 11.75 14.11 23.46
CA PHE A 862 10.29 13.92 23.46
C PHE A 862 9.90 12.50 23.88
N VAL A 863 10.62 11.48 23.42
CA VAL A 863 10.37 10.09 23.86
C VAL A 863 10.69 9.94 25.36
N ASP A 864 11.76 10.56 25.86
CA ASP A 864 12.08 10.51 27.29
C ASP A 864 10.98 11.18 28.14
N TRP A 865 10.43 12.31 27.68
CA TRP A 865 9.26 12.95 28.31
C TRP A 865 8.01 12.08 28.25
N LEU A 866 7.72 11.43 27.11
CA LEU A 866 6.57 10.52 27.01
C LEU A 866 6.68 9.36 28.01
N ILE A 867 7.87 8.76 28.14
CA ILE A 867 8.17 7.71 29.12
C ILE A 867 8.01 8.26 30.55
N GLY A 868 8.59 9.44 30.84
CA GLY A 868 8.50 10.12 32.13
C GLY A 868 7.05 10.41 32.56
N ASN A 869 6.17 10.71 31.60
CA ASN A 869 4.73 10.91 31.80
C ASN A 869 3.90 9.61 31.75
N GLY A 870 4.55 8.45 31.91
CA GLY A 870 3.89 7.15 32.09
C GLY A 870 3.40 6.49 30.80
N GLN A 871 3.80 6.97 29.61
CA GLN A 871 3.57 6.22 28.37
C GLN A 871 4.47 4.98 28.36
N GLN A 872 3.89 3.82 28.03
CA GLN A 872 4.61 2.56 27.98
C GLN A 872 5.38 2.46 26.65
N ILE A 873 6.56 3.09 26.60
CA ILE A 873 7.42 3.09 25.41
C ILE A 873 8.75 2.40 25.74
N GLU A 874 9.04 1.29 25.06
CA GLU A 874 10.32 0.60 25.13
C GLU A 874 11.29 1.18 24.10
N ARG A 875 12.52 1.51 24.52
CA ARG A 875 13.59 1.92 23.60
C ARG A 875 14.37 0.72 23.07
N ILE A 876 14.39 0.57 21.76
CA ILE A 876 15.07 -0.53 21.07
C ILE A 876 16.48 -0.09 20.66
N ALA A 877 17.49 -0.85 21.10
CA ALA A 877 18.91 -0.51 20.96
C ALA A 877 19.36 -0.32 19.50
N ASP A 878 18.99 -1.26 18.63
CA ASP A 878 19.34 -1.21 17.21
C ASP A 878 18.25 -0.46 16.42
N TYR A 879 18.66 0.51 15.60
CA TYR A 879 17.73 1.32 14.81
C TYR A 879 17.00 0.50 13.74
N GLY A 880 17.67 -0.47 13.13
CA GLY A 880 17.06 -1.37 12.15
C GLY A 880 16.00 -2.27 12.79
N ASP A 881 16.32 -2.85 13.95
CA ASP A 881 15.37 -3.64 14.75
C ASP A 881 14.17 -2.79 15.21
N TRP A 882 14.40 -1.55 15.65
CA TRP A 882 13.32 -0.61 15.94
C TRP A 882 12.43 -0.42 14.70
N LEU A 883 13.01 -0.06 13.56
CA LEU A 883 12.27 0.27 12.35
C LEU A 883 11.42 -0.93 11.87
N THR A 884 11.98 -2.14 11.90
CA THR A 884 11.28 -3.37 11.55
C THR A 884 10.10 -3.63 12.50
N ARG A 885 10.33 -3.57 13.82
CA ARG A 885 9.28 -3.78 14.82
C ARG A 885 8.20 -2.69 14.75
N PHE A 886 8.61 -1.46 14.53
CA PHE A 886 7.73 -0.30 14.42
C PHE A 886 6.86 -0.42 13.18
N SER A 887 7.44 -0.73 12.01
CA SER A 887 6.69 -1.00 10.77
C SER A 887 5.64 -2.10 10.96
N ALA A 888 6.03 -3.25 11.51
CA ALA A 888 5.13 -4.38 11.75
C ALA A 888 3.99 -4.01 12.73
N ALA A 889 4.32 -3.29 13.81
CA ALA A 889 3.33 -2.83 14.79
C ALA A 889 2.33 -1.85 14.16
N LEU A 890 2.80 -0.95 13.27
CA LEU A 890 1.94 -0.02 12.54
C LEU A 890 1.02 -0.70 11.53
N GLN A 891 1.51 -1.71 10.80
CA GLN A 891 0.70 -2.49 9.86
C GLN A 891 -0.41 -3.27 10.58
N ALA A 892 -0.14 -3.72 11.80
CA ALA A 892 -1.08 -4.45 12.65
C ALA A 892 -2.13 -3.55 13.35
N LEU A 893 -2.01 -2.22 13.27
CA LEU A 893 -3.01 -1.31 13.82
C LEU A 893 -4.37 -1.48 13.13
N PRO A 894 -5.49 -1.26 13.84
CA PRO A 894 -6.81 -1.14 13.24
C PRO A 894 -6.83 -0.10 12.11
N ASP A 895 -7.70 -0.28 11.11
CA ASP A 895 -7.74 0.57 9.89
C ASP A 895 -7.81 2.09 10.21
N ASP A 896 -8.57 2.47 11.25
CA ASP A 896 -8.75 3.86 11.68
C ASP A 896 -7.52 4.48 12.36
N GLU A 897 -6.69 3.68 13.02
CA GLU A 897 -5.43 4.12 13.62
C GLU A 897 -4.30 4.07 12.58
N ARG A 898 -4.27 3.02 11.75
CA ARG A 898 -3.27 2.83 10.70
C ARG A 898 -3.26 3.97 9.69
N LYS A 899 -4.44 4.45 9.26
CA LYS A 899 -4.55 5.59 8.31
C LYS A 899 -3.96 6.90 8.86
N ASN A 900 -3.98 7.06 10.18
CA ASN A 900 -3.47 8.24 10.90
C ASN A 900 -2.06 8.04 11.43
N SER A 901 -1.46 6.87 11.23
CA SER A 901 -0.09 6.57 11.64
C SER A 901 0.95 7.15 10.68
N VAL A 902 2.22 7.03 11.06
CA VAL A 902 3.36 7.45 10.21
C VAL A 902 3.65 6.45 9.09
N LEU A 903 2.92 5.33 8.99
CA LEU A 903 3.16 4.28 8.00
C LEU A 903 3.31 4.78 6.55
N PRO A 904 2.46 5.68 6.02
CA PRO A 904 2.63 6.20 4.66
C PRO A 904 3.90 7.04 4.46
N LEU A 905 4.51 7.52 5.55
CA LEU A 905 5.67 8.40 5.59
C LEU A 905 6.88 7.73 6.26
N LEU A 906 6.82 6.41 6.47
CA LEU A 906 7.82 5.68 7.26
C LEU A 906 9.20 5.71 6.59
N SER A 907 9.27 5.88 5.26
CA SER A 907 10.51 6.04 4.50
C SER A 907 11.36 7.23 4.98
N ALA A 908 10.75 8.27 5.54
CA ALA A 908 11.48 9.40 6.14
C ALA A 908 12.33 8.99 7.35
N TYR A 909 11.99 7.87 7.99
CA TYR A 909 12.69 7.29 9.14
C TYR A 909 13.42 6.00 8.77
N ALA A 910 13.70 5.76 7.48
CA ALA A 910 14.38 4.55 7.03
C ALA A 910 15.83 4.44 7.55
N ARG A 911 16.43 5.57 7.94
CA ARG A 911 17.77 5.66 8.50
C ARG A 911 17.81 6.73 9.59
N PRO A 912 18.69 6.60 10.60
CA PRO A 912 18.87 7.64 11.60
C PRO A 912 19.37 8.93 10.97
N ALA A 913 18.80 10.06 11.39
CA ALA A 913 19.19 11.38 10.92
C ALA A 913 20.61 11.73 11.39
N ALA A 914 21.33 12.56 10.63
CA ALA A 914 22.59 13.10 11.12
C ALA A 914 22.33 14.02 12.33
N PRO A 915 23.10 13.91 13.42
CA PRO A 915 22.97 14.81 14.56
C PRO A 915 23.44 16.21 14.15
N SER A 916 22.59 17.19 14.39
CA SER A 916 22.82 18.58 14.02
C SER A 916 22.17 19.52 15.03
N GLY A 917 22.76 20.71 15.16
CA GLY A 917 22.09 21.88 15.72
C GLY A 917 21.18 22.53 14.67
N SER A 918 20.53 23.63 15.02
CA SER A 918 19.66 24.36 14.07
C SER A 918 20.40 24.66 12.76
N HIS A 919 19.83 24.19 11.65
CA HIS A 919 20.49 24.16 10.33
C HIS A 919 20.43 25.47 9.56
N ALA A 920 19.44 26.32 9.84
CA ALA A 920 19.18 27.53 9.09
C ALA A 920 19.47 28.78 9.94
N PRO A 921 20.11 29.83 9.36
CA PRO A 921 20.30 31.10 10.07
C PRO A 921 18.95 31.70 10.51
N THR A 922 18.80 32.03 11.79
CA THR A 922 17.55 32.56 12.38
C THR A 922 17.79 33.82 13.23
N ASP A 923 18.99 34.40 13.15
CA ASP A 923 19.40 35.53 14.01
C ASP A 923 18.48 36.74 13.83
N LYS A 924 18.02 36.99 12.59
CA LYS A 924 17.13 38.11 12.27
C LYS A 924 15.72 37.85 12.79
N PHE A 925 15.20 36.63 12.62
CA PHE A 925 13.91 36.25 13.20
C PHE A 925 13.90 36.39 14.72
N ARG A 926 14.90 35.83 15.41
CA ARG A 926 14.98 35.93 16.88
C ARG A 926 15.09 37.37 17.35
N ALA A 927 15.96 38.17 16.73
CA ALA A 927 16.10 39.58 17.06
C ALA A 927 14.81 40.36 16.85
N ALA A 928 14.06 40.05 15.79
CA ALA A 928 12.77 40.68 15.52
C ALA A 928 11.70 40.29 16.55
N VAL A 929 11.66 39.01 16.96
CA VAL A 929 10.79 38.51 18.04
C VAL A 929 11.07 39.24 19.35
N GLN A 930 12.35 39.32 19.75
CA GLN A 930 12.77 40.00 20.98
C GLN A 930 12.46 41.50 20.94
N HIS A 931 12.71 42.16 19.81
CA HIS A 931 12.42 43.58 19.66
C HIS A 931 10.92 43.88 19.73
N ALA A 932 10.08 43.00 19.18
CA ALA A 932 8.63 43.15 19.18
C ALA A 932 7.97 42.65 20.48
N GLY A 933 8.73 42.03 21.39
CA GLY A 933 8.24 41.53 22.67
C GLY A 933 7.27 40.35 22.55
N ILE A 934 7.42 39.53 21.51
CA ILE A 934 6.51 38.42 21.16
C ILE A 934 6.75 37.21 22.06
N GLY A 935 5.69 36.53 22.47
CA GLY A 935 5.76 35.38 23.36
C GLY A 935 5.95 35.76 24.84
N ALA A 936 5.71 34.79 25.73
CA ALA A 936 5.65 35.03 27.18
C ALA A 936 6.96 35.57 27.78
N ASP A 937 8.10 35.10 27.26
CA ASP A 937 9.44 35.50 27.71
C ASP A 937 10.07 36.59 26.83
N HIS A 938 9.29 37.20 25.93
CA HIS A 938 9.78 38.13 24.90
C HIS A 938 10.92 37.53 24.05
N ASP A 939 10.86 36.23 23.79
CA ASP A 939 11.78 35.48 22.94
C ASP A 939 11.05 34.27 22.35
N VAL A 940 11.70 33.58 21.41
CA VAL A 940 11.21 32.31 20.87
C VAL A 940 11.02 31.31 22.03
N PRO A 941 9.88 30.61 22.14
CA PRO A 941 9.63 29.69 23.25
C PRO A 941 10.48 28.42 23.13
N HIS A 942 10.90 27.88 24.27
CA HIS A 942 11.45 26.53 24.33
C HIS A 942 10.32 25.50 24.14
N LEU A 943 10.64 24.36 23.52
CA LEU A 943 9.73 23.21 23.51
C LEU A 943 9.69 22.59 24.90
N THR A 944 8.49 22.26 25.38
CA THR A 944 8.28 21.80 26.76
C THR A 944 7.68 20.40 26.82
N GLU A 945 7.97 19.70 27.89
CA GLU A 945 7.32 18.43 28.26
C GLU A 945 5.80 18.55 28.30
N ALA A 946 5.28 19.68 28.79
CA ALA A 946 3.84 19.96 28.84
C ALA A 946 3.19 19.93 27.44
N LEU A 947 3.85 20.52 26.44
CA LEU A 947 3.35 20.49 25.06
C LEU A 947 3.31 19.05 24.50
N ILE A 948 4.37 18.27 24.69
CA ILE A 948 4.43 16.89 24.20
C ILE A 948 3.41 16.00 24.91
N THR A 949 3.21 16.18 26.21
CA THR A 949 2.15 15.47 26.96
C THR A 949 0.75 15.85 26.49
N LYS A 950 0.55 17.12 26.09
CA LYS A 950 -0.71 17.58 25.51
C LYS A 950 -1.06 16.85 24.21
N TYR A 951 -0.10 16.52 23.35
CA TYR A 951 -0.37 15.72 22.13
C TYR A 951 -1.09 14.40 22.47
N VAL A 952 -0.63 13.69 23.51
CA VAL A 952 -1.25 12.42 23.91
C VAL A 952 -2.66 12.62 24.45
N THR A 953 -2.86 13.67 25.26
CA THR A 953 -4.17 14.03 25.81
C THR A 953 -5.16 14.39 24.70
N ASP A 954 -4.74 15.22 23.75
CA ASP A 954 -5.54 15.62 22.59
C ASP A 954 -5.88 14.42 21.69
N MET A 955 -4.92 13.51 21.44
CA MET A 955 -5.17 12.28 20.67
C MET A 955 -6.21 11.38 21.33
N ARG A 956 -6.20 11.27 22.66
CA ARG A 956 -7.22 10.51 23.40
C ARG A 956 -8.59 11.17 23.33
N GLN A 957 -8.66 12.50 23.45
CA GLN A 957 -9.91 13.26 23.32
C GLN A 957 -10.53 13.10 21.93
N LEU A 958 -9.70 13.10 20.88
CA LEU A 958 -10.13 12.89 19.50
C LEU A 958 -10.41 11.42 19.15
N GLY A 959 -10.27 10.49 20.12
CA GLY A 959 -10.51 9.06 19.93
C GLY A 959 -9.49 8.35 19.03
N LEU A 960 -8.30 8.93 18.85
CA LEU A 960 -7.22 8.36 18.03
C LEU A 960 -6.36 7.35 18.79
N LEU A 961 -6.41 7.38 20.13
CA LEU A 961 -5.78 6.42 21.01
C LEU A 961 -6.83 5.83 21.96
N GLY A 962 -6.78 4.51 22.20
CA GLY A 962 -7.65 3.85 23.15
C GLY A 962 -7.55 4.42 24.58
N ALA A 963 -8.63 4.32 25.36
CA ALA A 963 -8.64 4.75 26.76
C ALA A 963 -7.51 4.04 27.54
N ALA A 964 -6.84 4.77 28.44
CA ALA A 964 -5.71 4.24 29.22
C ALA A 964 -6.11 2.93 29.90
N THR A 965 -5.60 1.81 29.37
CA THR A 965 -5.80 0.51 30.00
C THR A 965 -4.93 0.49 31.25
N GLY A 966 -5.57 0.32 32.41
CA GLY A 966 -4.87 0.04 33.67
C GLY A 966 -3.98 -1.20 33.55
N PRO A 967 -3.12 -1.46 34.56
CA PRO A 967 -2.05 -2.43 34.45
C PRO A 967 -2.59 -3.79 34.00
N ARG A 968 -2.11 -4.27 32.86
CA ARG A 968 -2.31 -5.67 32.45
C ARG A 968 -1.77 -6.54 33.58
N ALA A 969 -2.67 -7.25 34.25
CA ALA A 969 -2.34 -8.09 35.39
C ALA A 969 -1.24 -9.08 35.02
N ASP A 970 -0.14 -9.01 35.76
CA ASP A 970 0.91 -10.02 35.84
C ASP A 970 0.27 -11.41 36.03
N THR A 971 0.30 -12.23 34.99
CA THR A 971 0.12 -13.68 35.13
C THR A 971 1.47 -14.30 35.47
N LYS A 972 1.99 -13.99 36.65
CA LYS A 972 2.98 -14.84 37.32
C LYS A 972 2.23 -16.03 37.92
N ALA A 973 2.26 -17.17 37.23
CA ALA A 973 1.94 -18.45 37.85
C ALA A 973 3.07 -18.82 38.84
N PRO A 974 2.76 -19.22 40.09
CA PRO A 974 3.76 -19.50 41.10
C PRO A 974 4.44 -20.84 40.83
N VAL A 975 5.78 -20.83 40.90
CA VAL A 975 6.61 -22.02 41.03
C VAL A 975 6.34 -22.63 42.40
N SER A 976 5.63 -23.76 42.46
CA SER A 976 5.68 -24.65 43.63
C SER A 976 6.66 -25.78 43.34
N ALA A 977 7.70 -25.85 44.18
CA ALA A 977 8.66 -26.94 44.21
C ALA A 977 8.41 -27.79 45.46
N ARG A 978 8.44 -29.12 45.25
CA ARG A 978 8.66 -30.22 46.21
C ARG A 978 7.53 -30.57 47.20
N ASN A 979 6.80 -31.66 46.92
CA ASN A 979 7.18 -33.04 47.28
C ASN A 979 6.39 -34.05 46.46
#